data_AF-A0A4Q4ZS75-F1
#
_entry.id   AF-A0A4Q4ZS75-F1
#
_cell.length_a   1.000
_cell.length_b   1.000
_cell.length_c   1.000
_cell.angle_alpha   90.00
_cell.angle_beta   90.00
_cell.angle_gamma   90.00
#
_symmetry.space_group_name_H-M   'P 1'
#
loop_
_entity.id
_entity.type
_entity.pdbx_description
1 polymer ?
#
loop_
_entity_poly.entity_id
_entity_poly.type
_entity_poly.pdbx_seq_one_letter_code
_entity_poly.pdbx_strand_id
1 'polypeptide(L)'
;MGPPTLWLGVLAAVCVASTSAFTNPIKTLNGSDPFMIYWDGMYYMTTTSWSNVEITAASTIEGLKTATPQVVYTDTTNPLFAENWWAPEMWRVNDRWYIYFSTSEDLPSWDLILPSLRIWALEGGSGTPLSEPYKLVSEVRPPNYHGGMLDPSIYNVGGRDYFFFSSVNGPESPNGASLWIAEMTSPSDIGPATMISFPEHDWETDPSPVLEGPAGITSPNGTIFMVYSANSCNTQDYTLGALQLEEGADPLLASSWTKLPEPLLTTSVDNGMYGPGHNGFFKSPDGTQDWMIFHANRDSSGRCDEYRQTFVQPLALDRRRQNKRLLESYERHGMRLGEARMSPWGLQRFEEDCEEWVPPLGDWPCEVRGRWLLRNGYQCINHGGKSYCLGHGVPKLTTPSASNLDAFAGGEEIELKWNLEDRAGDAYPAPTATCTSRHRLAALPQEILQQILSYLVPRGSAYQFFYARHNNKPVAIVQQFIPANEHGLRSAHLALAGTSRYWRDVVYSRFYGMNTFAFNIGTTTMEISVESHDFKRFESWVKVLSEEHSGPLGPISQATAKYLKSAMLLFAFPISLGSKEVGQLADVVARAARMLESTTFSKLQIHLQALGRMNKMYDTILVDSLDVDFCETTNVIQVKLRDLKVVPPSSRSNKVQRAFEPLLKLNAFEPVISGLMAEDFAQEIKDNITVARTGA
;
A
#
# COMPACT_ATOMS: atom_id res chain seq x y z
N MET A 1 -13.15 61.96 -3.37
CA MET A 1 -13.95 60.93 -4.06
C MET A 1 -12.96 60.04 -4.79
N GLY A 2 -12.72 58.84 -4.24
CA GLY A 2 -11.63 57.96 -4.66
C GLY A 2 -11.96 57.11 -5.91
N PRO A 3 -10.94 56.60 -6.62
CA PRO A 3 -11.10 55.74 -7.80
C PRO A 3 -11.35 54.27 -7.41
N PRO A 4 -11.84 53.43 -8.35
CA PRO A 4 -12.39 52.11 -8.05
C PRO A 4 -11.30 51.05 -7.83
N THR A 5 -11.56 50.17 -6.87
CA THR A 5 -10.75 49.01 -6.49
C THR A 5 -10.89 47.88 -7.53
N LEU A 6 -9.78 47.53 -8.18
CA LEU A 6 -9.62 46.26 -8.90
C LEU A 6 -9.36 45.14 -7.89
N TRP A 7 -10.25 44.15 -7.86
CA TRP A 7 -10.00 42.88 -7.19
C TRP A 7 -9.09 42.01 -8.05
N LEU A 8 -7.81 41.90 -7.69
CA LEU A 8 -6.95 40.81 -8.18
C LEU A 8 -7.35 39.53 -7.44
N GLY A 9 -7.95 38.60 -8.18
CA GLY A 9 -8.10 37.22 -7.74
C GLY A 9 -6.72 36.57 -7.60
N VAL A 10 -6.35 36.22 -6.38
CA VAL A 10 -5.20 35.35 -6.10
C VAL A 10 -5.55 33.97 -6.63
N LEU A 11 -4.93 33.57 -7.76
CA LEU A 11 -4.86 32.16 -8.10
C LEU A 11 -4.04 31.47 -7.00
N ALA A 12 -4.71 30.69 -6.16
CA ALA A 12 -4.04 29.72 -5.32
C ALA A 12 -3.39 28.68 -6.25
N ALA A 13 -2.09 28.82 -6.47
CA ALA A 13 -1.28 27.76 -7.05
C ALA A 13 -1.34 26.59 -6.06
N VAL A 14 -2.09 25.55 -6.40
CA VAL A 14 -1.95 24.24 -5.77
C VAL A 14 -0.55 23.76 -6.14
N CYS A 15 0.42 24.00 -5.26
CA CYS A 15 1.71 23.32 -5.30
C CYS A 15 1.42 21.85 -5.08
N VAL A 16 1.28 21.10 -6.17
CA VAL A 16 1.51 19.65 -6.16
C VAL A 16 2.97 19.51 -5.75
N ALA A 17 3.21 19.14 -4.48
CA ALA A 17 4.53 18.78 -4.01
C ALA A 17 4.97 17.55 -4.83
N SER A 18 5.74 17.80 -5.88
CA SER A 18 6.52 16.78 -6.56
C SER A 18 7.33 16.08 -5.49
N THR A 19 7.20 14.76 -5.36
CA THR A 19 8.20 13.94 -4.66
C THR A 19 9.53 14.23 -5.34
N SER A 20 10.34 15.11 -4.77
CA SER A 20 11.66 15.43 -5.30
C SER A 20 12.49 14.16 -5.19
N ALA A 21 12.85 13.58 -6.34
CA ALA A 21 13.74 12.42 -6.38
C ALA A 21 15.07 12.79 -5.70
N PHE A 22 15.54 11.93 -4.81
CA PHE A 22 16.88 11.98 -4.22
C PHE A 22 17.61 10.68 -4.54
N THR A 23 18.93 10.66 -4.36
CA THR A 23 19.73 9.44 -4.49
C THR A 23 20.60 9.24 -3.26
N ASN A 24 20.72 7.99 -2.80
CA ASN A 24 21.66 7.65 -1.74
C ASN A 24 23.09 7.50 -2.29
N PRO A 25 24.12 7.76 -1.47
CA PRO A 25 24.07 8.28 -0.08
C PRO A 25 23.78 9.79 -0.01
N ILE A 26 23.26 10.27 1.11
CA ILE A 26 22.99 11.69 1.39
C ILE A 26 24.23 12.42 1.88
N LYS A 27 25.09 11.76 2.66
CA LYS A 27 26.35 12.33 3.15
C LYS A 27 27.43 11.24 3.07
N THR A 28 28.52 11.53 2.38
CA THR A 28 29.58 10.55 2.07
C THR A 28 30.76 10.57 3.03
N LEU A 29 30.90 11.64 3.83
CA LEU A 29 31.93 11.81 4.86
C LEU A 29 31.28 12.41 6.10
N ASN A 30 31.70 11.97 7.28
CA ASN A 30 31.06 12.31 8.56
C ASN A 30 29.55 12.03 8.53
N GLY A 31 29.16 10.90 7.93
CA GLY A 31 27.76 10.48 7.77
C GLY A 31 27.25 9.55 8.87
N SER A 32 28.05 9.34 9.92
CA SER A 32 27.73 8.50 11.07
C SER A 32 26.61 9.10 11.92
N ASP A 33 25.87 8.21 12.57
CA ASP A 33 24.84 8.51 13.58
C ASP A 33 23.85 9.60 13.14
N PRO A 34 23.21 9.42 11.97
CA PRO A 34 22.45 10.50 11.37
C PRO A 34 21.04 10.63 11.95
N PHE A 35 20.69 11.87 12.31
CA PHE A 35 19.35 12.23 12.75
C PHE A 35 18.76 13.29 11.82
N MET A 36 17.45 13.22 11.55
CA MET A 36 16.77 14.16 10.67
C MET A 36 15.37 14.50 11.17
N ILE A 37 14.99 15.76 10.98
CA ILE A 37 13.61 16.23 11.12
C ILE A 37 13.22 17.07 9.92
N TYR A 38 11.91 17.13 9.64
CA TYR A 38 11.33 18.10 8.73
C TYR A 38 10.56 19.15 9.54
N TRP A 39 10.89 20.41 9.34
CA TRP A 39 10.25 21.53 10.02
C TRP A 39 10.16 22.75 9.10
N ASP A 40 8.97 23.33 8.99
CA ASP A 40 8.71 24.60 8.31
C ASP A 40 9.37 24.72 6.91
N GLY A 41 9.17 23.71 6.06
CA GLY A 41 9.68 23.73 4.68
C GLY A 41 11.10 23.21 4.49
N MET A 42 11.79 22.83 5.56
CA MET A 42 13.20 22.46 5.54
C MET A 42 13.43 21.11 6.24
N TYR A 43 14.36 20.32 5.70
CA TYR A 43 14.99 19.22 6.40
C TYR A 43 16.18 19.76 7.19
N TYR A 44 16.30 19.34 8.44
CA TYR A 44 17.45 19.60 9.30
C TYR A 44 18.06 18.26 9.66
N MET A 45 19.36 18.11 9.39
CA MET A 45 20.12 16.89 9.60
C MET A 45 21.33 17.17 10.47
N THR A 46 21.53 16.32 11.47
CA THR A 46 22.72 16.25 12.32
C THR A 46 23.40 14.90 12.08
N THR A 47 24.73 14.89 12.18
CA THR A 47 25.55 13.67 12.10
C THR A 47 26.75 13.84 13.02
N THR A 48 27.42 12.73 13.37
CA THR A 48 28.69 12.78 14.09
C THR A 48 29.75 13.49 13.24
N SER A 49 30.22 14.65 13.71
CA SER A 49 31.29 15.45 13.07
C SER A 49 32.66 15.27 13.74
N TRP A 50 32.72 14.51 14.84
CA TRP A 50 33.91 14.18 15.64
C TRP A 50 34.52 15.31 16.49
N SER A 51 34.16 16.57 16.25
CA SER A 51 34.81 17.71 16.94
C SER A 51 33.88 18.83 17.41
N ASN A 52 32.62 18.80 17.02
CA ASN A 52 31.64 19.85 17.32
C ASN A 52 30.21 19.32 17.11
N VAL A 53 29.21 20.19 17.24
CA VAL A 53 27.83 19.92 16.83
C VAL A 53 27.50 20.78 15.62
N GLU A 54 27.04 20.14 14.55
CA GLU A 54 26.69 20.78 13.27
C GLU A 54 25.26 20.44 12.84
N ILE A 55 24.56 21.43 12.28
CA ILE A 55 23.27 21.24 11.61
C ILE A 55 23.43 21.54 10.12
N THR A 56 23.01 20.61 9.27
CA THR A 56 22.91 20.78 7.82
C THR A 56 21.44 20.92 7.44
N ALA A 57 21.07 21.95 6.68
CA ALA A 57 19.67 22.20 6.35
C ALA A 57 19.45 22.47 4.85
N ALA A 58 18.37 21.90 4.30
CA ALA A 58 17.96 22.11 2.92
C ALA A 58 16.45 21.89 2.74
N SER A 59 15.84 22.49 1.72
CA SER A 59 14.41 22.30 1.42
C SER A 59 14.08 20.94 0.82
N THR A 60 15.09 20.18 0.38
CA THR A 60 14.95 18.81 -0.15
C THR A 60 16.04 17.91 0.41
N ILE A 61 15.77 16.61 0.50
CA ILE A 61 16.75 15.60 0.92
C ILE A 61 17.98 15.61 0.00
N GLU A 62 17.79 15.73 -1.32
CA GLU A 62 18.90 15.82 -2.29
C GLU A 62 19.76 17.08 -2.05
N GLY A 63 19.14 18.20 -1.65
CA GLY A 63 19.84 19.44 -1.34
C GLY A 63 20.78 19.33 -0.14
N LEU A 64 20.55 18.39 0.79
CA LEU A 64 21.42 18.17 1.94
C LEU A 64 22.83 17.75 1.54
N LYS A 65 23.01 17.12 0.36
CA LYS A 65 24.33 16.70 -0.14
C LYS A 65 25.31 17.85 -0.36
N THR A 66 24.77 19.01 -0.73
CA THR A 66 25.56 20.19 -1.10
C THR A 66 25.35 21.36 -0.13
N ALA A 67 24.47 21.19 0.86
CA ALA A 67 24.26 22.20 1.88
C ALA A 67 25.48 22.27 2.81
N THR A 68 25.92 23.50 3.11
CA THR A 68 27.04 23.72 4.04
C THR A 68 26.58 23.45 5.48
N PRO A 69 27.22 22.52 6.22
CA PRO A 69 26.95 22.33 7.64
C PRO A 69 27.25 23.61 8.43
N GLN A 70 26.40 23.95 9.39
CA GLN A 70 26.59 25.07 10.30
C GLN A 70 26.98 24.54 11.68
N VAL A 71 28.17 24.91 12.16
CA VAL A 71 28.59 24.63 13.54
C VAL A 71 27.72 25.45 14.49
N VAL A 72 26.93 24.76 15.30
CA VAL A 72 26.03 25.39 16.27
C VAL A 72 26.60 25.40 17.69
N TYR A 73 27.54 24.51 17.98
CA TYR A 73 28.23 24.47 19.26
C TYR A 73 29.59 23.76 19.15
N THR A 74 30.58 24.28 19.87
CA THR A 74 31.92 23.70 20.04
C THR A 74 32.52 24.25 21.33
N ASP A 75 33.30 23.44 22.03
CA ASP A 75 34.04 23.85 23.22
C ASP A 75 35.34 23.06 23.31
N THR A 76 36.48 23.75 23.28
CA THR A 76 37.81 23.14 23.39
C THR A 76 38.45 23.35 24.75
N THR A 77 37.73 23.97 25.69
CA THR A 77 38.24 24.34 27.01
C THR A 77 37.77 23.42 28.13
N ASN A 78 36.63 22.75 27.93
CA ASN A 78 36.10 21.78 28.89
C ASN A 78 36.76 20.41 28.68
N PRO A 79 37.46 19.84 29.67
CA PRO A 79 38.12 18.54 29.53
C PRO A 79 37.15 17.38 29.27
N LEU A 80 35.87 17.52 29.66
CA LEU A 80 34.82 16.54 29.36
C LEU A 80 34.35 16.58 27.90
N PHE A 81 34.82 17.55 27.11
CA PHE A 81 34.47 17.80 25.71
C PHE A 81 35.70 17.60 24.81
N ALA A 82 36.73 16.93 25.32
CA ALA A 82 38.01 16.80 24.62
C ALA A 82 37.89 15.95 23.35
N GLU A 83 37.13 14.86 23.39
CA GLU A 83 37.01 13.88 22.30
C GLU A 83 35.59 13.35 22.14
N ASN A 84 35.37 12.55 21.08
CA ASN A 84 34.19 11.70 20.89
C ASN A 84 32.84 12.45 20.82
N TRP A 85 32.80 13.56 20.07
CA TRP A 85 31.59 14.32 19.78
C TRP A 85 30.63 13.54 18.89
N TRP A 86 29.71 12.79 19.49
CA TRP A 86 28.92 11.76 18.81
C TRP A 86 27.42 11.97 18.89
N ALA A 87 26.73 11.46 17.86
CA ALA A 87 25.29 11.24 17.79
C ALA A 87 24.41 12.42 18.25
N PRO A 88 24.59 13.63 17.68
CA PRO A 88 23.71 14.75 17.99
C PRO A 88 22.29 14.53 17.47
N GLU A 89 21.28 14.59 18.34
CA GLU A 89 19.85 14.57 17.97
C GLU A 89 19.15 15.90 18.34
N MET A 90 18.28 16.40 17.46
CA MET A 90 17.51 17.64 17.65
C MET A 90 16.06 17.36 18.04
N TRP A 91 15.64 17.84 19.19
CA TRP A 91 14.27 17.66 19.69
C TRP A 91 13.62 18.99 20.03
N ARG A 92 12.31 19.09 19.78
CA ARG A 92 11.52 20.23 20.22
C ARG A 92 10.82 19.88 21.53
N VAL A 93 11.30 20.46 22.63
CA VAL A 93 10.77 20.23 23.98
C VAL A 93 10.34 21.59 24.56
N ASN A 94 9.13 21.69 25.12
CA ASN A 94 8.60 22.94 25.69
C ASN A 94 8.75 24.17 24.76
N ASP A 95 8.42 23.99 23.47
CA ASP A 95 8.49 25.04 22.42
C ASP A 95 9.88 25.61 22.11
N ARG A 96 10.95 24.95 22.55
CA ARG A 96 12.33 25.28 22.18
C ARG A 96 13.03 24.07 21.56
N TRP A 97 14.02 24.37 20.73
CA TRP A 97 14.92 23.35 20.19
C TRP A 97 15.99 23.00 21.21
N TYR A 98 16.20 21.71 21.42
CA TYR A 98 17.30 21.17 22.21
C TYR A 98 18.11 20.20 21.35
N ILE A 99 19.43 20.16 21.58
CA ILE A 99 20.30 19.15 20.98
C ILE A 99 20.93 18.32 22.09
N TYR A 100 20.84 17.00 21.96
CA TYR A 100 21.47 16.04 22.86
C TYR A 100 22.58 15.33 22.12
N PHE A 101 23.76 15.22 22.73
CA PHE A 101 24.93 14.63 22.09
C PHE A 101 25.88 14.07 23.15
N SER A 102 26.81 13.21 22.72
CA SER A 102 27.78 12.57 23.59
C SER A 102 29.17 13.15 23.42
N THR A 103 29.97 13.18 24.49
CA THR A 103 31.41 13.49 24.47
C THR A 103 32.15 12.65 25.51
N SER A 104 33.49 12.64 25.44
CA SER A 104 34.33 12.06 26.49
C SER A 104 35.55 12.93 26.82
N GLU A 105 36.22 12.56 27.91
CA GLU A 105 37.58 12.98 28.18
C GLU A 105 38.57 12.35 27.18
N ASP A 106 39.71 13.00 26.96
CA ASP A 106 40.86 12.44 26.22
C ASP A 106 41.69 11.58 27.18
N LEU A 107 41.52 10.26 27.08
CA LEU A 107 42.13 9.26 27.97
C LEU A 107 42.84 8.18 27.15
N PRO A 108 43.89 7.54 27.70
CA PRO A 108 44.83 6.74 26.89
C PRO A 108 44.30 5.37 26.41
N SER A 109 43.08 4.96 26.81
CA SER A 109 42.53 3.65 26.46
C SER A 109 41.01 3.60 26.55
N TRP A 110 40.37 2.75 25.75
CA TRP A 110 38.92 2.54 25.76
C TRP A 110 38.35 2.14 27.13
N ASP A 111 39.07 1.36 27.94
CA ASP A 111 38.64 1.00 29.31
C ASP A 111 38.50 2.21 30.24
N LEU A 112 39.13 3.34 29.89
CA LEU A 112 39.05 4.61 30.63
C LEU A 112 38.14 5.63 29.92
N ILE A 113 38.11 5.62 28.59
CA ILE A 113 37.22 6.46 27.77
C ILE A 113 35.76 6.07 27.96
N LEU A 114 35.42 4.77 27.91
CA LEU A 114 34.03 4.31 27.96
C LEU A 114 33.32 4.79 29.25
N PRO A 115 33.91 4.65 30.46
CA PRO A 115 33.29 5.20 31.68
C PRO A 115 33.25 6.74 31.74
N SER A 116 34.06 7.44 30.93
CA SER A 116 34.08 8.92 30.89
C SER A 116 33.06 9.51 29.93
N LEU A 117 32.40 8.71 29.09
CA LEU A 117 31.34 9.18 28.18
C LEU A 117 30.18 9.86 28.94
N ARG A 118 29.77 11.03 28.45
CA ARG A 118 28.71 11.88 29.00
C ARG A 118 27.75 12.30 27.91
N ILE A 119 26.50 12.54 28.30
CA ILE A 119 25.47 13.13 27.45
C ILE A 119 25.18 14.56 27.92
N TRP A 120 25.06 15.48 26.98
CA TRP A 120 24.85 16.91 27.24
C TRP A 120 23.63 17.44 26.51
N ALA A 121 22.96 18.43 27.09
CA ALA A 121 21.87 19.17 26.47
C ALA A 121 22.30 20.58 26.08
N LEU A 122 22.05 20.96 24.82
CA LEU A 122 22.12 22.33 24.33
C LEU A 122 20.72 22.90 24.15
N GLU A 123 20.53 24.18 24.46
CA GLU A 123 19.29 24.91 24.21
C GLU A 123 19.47 25.91 23.07
N GLY A 124 18.59 25.85 22.07
CA GLY A 124 18.50 26.74 20.92
C GLY A 124 17.31 27.70 20.99
N GLY A 125 16.82 28.14 19.83
CA GLY A 125 15.70 29.08 19.72
C GLY A 125 14.32 28.42 19.73
N SER A 126 13.26 29.25 19.68
CA SER A 126 11.87 28.78 19.54
C SER A 126 11.34 28.79 18.10
N GLY A 127 12.12 29.36 17.17
CA GLY A 127 11.79 29.42 15.74
C GLY A 127 12.16 28.15 15.00
N THR A 128 13.08 28.26 14.05
CA THR A 128 13.70 27.10 13.37
C THR A 128 14.87 26.57 14.18
N PRO A 129 15.34 25.33 13.93
CA PRO A 129 16.53 24.79 14.59
C PRO A 129 17.80 25.65 14.46
N LEU A 130 17.84 26.59 13.50
CA LEU A 130 18.96 27.49 13.26
C LEU A 130 18.64 28.97 13.56
N SER A 131 17.52 29.26 14.24
CA SER A 131 17.09 30.64 14.45
C SER A 131 17.94 31.41 15.47
N GLU A 132 18.55 30.71 16.43
CA GLU A 132 19.35 31.29 17.52
C GLU A 132 20.58 30.42 17.81
N PRO A 133 21.68 30.99 18.32
CA PRO A 133 22.84 30.21 18.77
C PRO A 133 22.49 29.28 19.93
N TYR A 134 23.06 28.08 19.91
CA TYR A 134 22.87 27.11 20.99
C TYR A 134 23.77 27.42 22.18
N LYS A 135 23.29 27.10 23.38
CA LYS A 135 24.03 27.23 24.64
C LYS A 135 23.99 25.92 25.41
N LEU A 136 25.10 25.56 26.04
CA LEU A 136 25.14 24.42 26.95
C LEU A 136 24.24 24.67 28.17
N VAL A 137 23.36 23.70 28.46
CA VAL A 137 22.47 23.71 29.63
C VAL A 137 23.12 22.96 30.78
N SER A 138 23.26 21.64 30.62
CA SER A 138 23.84 20.75 31.62
C SER A 138 24.21 19.40 31.02
N GLU A 139 24.90 18.59 31.83
CA GLU A 139 24.92 17.14 31.65
C GLU A 139 23.51 16.57 31.91
N VAL A 140 23.09 15.59 31.12
CA VAL A 140 21.84 14.84 31.35
C VAL A 140 22.21 13.49 31.96
N ARG A 141 21.88 13.30 33.25
CA ARG A 141 22.23 12.08 33.99
C ARG A 141 21.11 11.63 34.94
N PRO A 142 20.76 10.33 34.98
CA PRO A 142 19.81 9.80 35.96
C PRO A 142 20.43 9.82 37.37
N PRO A 143 19.63 10.08 38.41
CA PRO A 143 20.13 10.11 39.78
C PRO A 143 20.66 8.76 40.31
N ASN A 144 20.29 7.64 39.67
CA ASN A 144 20.64 6.27 40.06
C ASN A 144 21.67 5.59 39.13
N TYR A 145 22.35 6.34 38.25
CA TYR A 145 23.26 5.79 37.25
C TYR A 145 24.59 6.55 37.22
N HIS A 146 25.71 5.82 37.30
CA HIS A 146 27.05 6.42 37.43
C HIS A 146 28.04 6.02 36.32
N GLY A 147 27.71 5.04 35.48
CA GLY A 147 28.53 4.62 34.35
C GLY A 147 28.65 5.64 33.22
N GLY A 148 29.37 5.25 32.17
CA GLY A 148 29.42 5.97 30.90
C GLY A 148 28.12 5.81 30.12
N MET A 149 27.75 6.85 29.38
CA MET A 149 26.51 6.91 28.61
C MET A 149 26.69 7.64 27.29
N LEU A 150 26.02 7.15 26.26
CA LEU A 150 26.05 7.69 24.91
C LEU A 150 24.69 7.50 24.21
N ASP A 151 24.59 8.04 22.99
CA ASP A 151 23.47 7.86 22.07
C ASP A 151 22.11 8.25 22.67
N PRO A 152 21.93 9.53 23.02
CA PRO A 152 20.67 10.01 23.54
C PRO A 152 19.58 9.98 22.47
N SER A 153 18.38 9.54 22.85
CA SER A 153 17.17 9.76 22.05
C SER A 153 15.95 10.02 22.91
N ILE A 154 14.94 10.69 22.36
CA ILE A 154 13.70 11.01 23.06
C ILE A 154 12.54 10.33 22.34
N TYR A 155 11.63 9.73 23.10
CA TYR A 155 10.40 9.22 22.54
C TYR A 155 9.19 9.48 23.41
N ASN A 156 8.10 9.91 22.79
CA ASN A 156 6.86 10.17 23.49
C ASN A 156 6.04 8.88 23.63
N VAL A 157 5.72 8.50 24.86
CA VAL A 157 4.85 7.35 25.17
C VAL A 157 3.68 7.85 26.00
N GLY A 158 2.47 7.75 25.46
CA GLY A 158 1.26 8.14 26.19
C GLY A 158 1.19 9.62 26.59
N GLY A 159 1.82 10.51 25.82
CA GLY A 159 1.84 11.96 26.08
C GLY A 159 2.93 12.41 27.05
N ARG A 160 3.85 11.53 27.45
CA ARG A 160 5.03 11.85 28.26
C ARG A 160 6.30 11.56 27.47
N ASP A 161 7.31 12.41 27.63
CA ASP A 161 8.60 12.23 26.99
C ASP A 161 9.51 11.35 27.85
N TYR A 162 10.10 10.34 27.21
CA TYR A 162 11.05 9.43 27.82
C TYR A 162 12.41 9.57 27.14
N PHE A 163 13.45 9.60 27.94
CA PHE A 163 14.84 9.68 27.53
C PHE A 163 15.43 8.27 27.45
N PHE A 164 15.95 7.93 26.29
CA PHE A 164 16.65 6.68 26.03
C PHE A 164 18.13 6.94 25.85
N PHE A 165 18.97 6.03 26.31
CA PHE A 165 20.41 6.09 26.11
C PHE A 165 21.03 4.70 26.10
N SER A 166 22.22 4.59 25.53
CA SER A 166 23.08 3.42 25.67
C SER A 166 24.00 3.58 26.88
N SER A 167 24.05 2.55 27.72
CA SER A 167 25.08 2.36 28.73
C SER A 167 26.27 1.66 28.13
N VAL A 168 27.49 2.04 28.51
CA VAL A 168 28.68 1.23 28.21
C VAL A 168 28.73 -0.05 29.06
N ASN A 169 29.51 -1.05 28.63
CA ASN A 169 29.79 -2.23 29.43
C ASN A 169 30.46 -1.84 30.77
N GLY A 170 29.97 -2.36 31.89
CA GLY A 170 30.42 -1.96 33.22
C GLY A 170 29.59 -2.56 34.35
N PRO A 171 29.78 -2.11 35.61
CA PRO A 171 29.04 -2.61 36.77
C PRO A 171 27.51 -2.52 36.61
N GLU A 172 27.03 -1.45 35.98
CA GLU A 172 25.61 -1.22 35.68
C GLU A 172 25.10 -2.07 34.51
N SER A 173 25.98 -2.45 33.58
CA SER A 173 25.66 -3.23 32.37
C SER A 173 26.64 -4.39 32.18
N PRO A 174 26.55 -5.44 33.01
CA PRO A 174 27.57 -6.49 33.09
C PRO A 174 27.60 -7.44 31.88
N ASN A 175 26.56 -7.41 31.04
CA ASN A 175 26.42 -8.28 29.87
C ASN A 175 26.78 -7.57 28.55
N GLY A 176 27.48 -6.44 28.60
CA GLY A 176 27.78 -5.59 27.44
C GLY A 176 27.00 -4.28 27.45
N ALA A 177 27.22 -3.43 26.44
CA ALA A 177 26.50 -2.16 26.34
C ALA A 177 25.00 -2.40 26.16
N SER A 178 24.18 -1.63 26.88
CA SER A 178 22.76 -1.96 27.10
C SER A 178 21.87 -0.72 26.97
N LEU A 179 20.57 -0.93 26.74
CA LEU A 179 19.60 0.16 26.56
C LEU A 179 18.90 0.50 27.87
N TRP A 180 18.83 1.79 28.16
CA TRP A 180 18.20 2.33 29.35
C TRP A 180 17.14 3.39 29.00
N ILE A 181 16.15 3.53 29.87
CA ILE A 181 15.07 4.51 29.77
C ILE A 181 14.89 5.28 31.08
N ALA A 182 14.56 6.57 31.00
CA ALA A 182 14.11 7.39 32.12
C ALA A 182 12.98 8.35 31.68
N GLU A 183 12.07 8.73 32.59
CA GLU A 183 11.08 9.78 32.30
C GLU A 183 11.74 11.16 32.33
N MET A 184 11.43 12.03 31.37
CA MET A 184 11.89 13.41 31.36
C MET A 184 11.01 14.28 32.26
N THR A 185 11.64 15.06 33.14
CA THR A 185 10.95 16.03 34.02
C THR A 185 11.16 17.48 33.57
N SER A 186 12.25 17.73 32.85
CA SER A 186 12.55 18.95 32.12
C SER A 186 13.34 18.58 30.85
N PRO A 187 13.64 19.52 29.95
CA PRO A 187 14.52 19.26 28.81
C PRO A 187 15.91 18.74 29.20
N SER A 188 16.39 18.95 30.42
CA SER A 188 17.72 18.50 30.85
C SER A 188 17.73 17.64 32.12
N ASP A 189 16.59 17.48 32.79
CA ASP A 189 16.45 16.70 34.03
C ASP A 189 15.59 15.45 33.79
N ILE A 190 16.14 14.29 34.15
CA ILE A 190 15.49 12.98 33.99
C ILE A 190 15.35 12.26 35.34
N GLY A 191 14.31 11.44 35.46
CA GLY A 191 14.07 10.59 36.62
C GLY A 191 15.05 9.42 36.73
N PRO A 192 14.85 8.52 37.71
CA PRO A 192 15.61 7.27 37.79
C PRO A 192 15.48 6.45 36.50
N ALA A 193 16.60 5.87 36.04
CA ALA A 193 16.65 5.07 34.84
C ALA A 193 16.49 3.57 35.11
N THR A 194 15.94 2.85 34.14
CA THR A 194 15.78 1.38 34.12
C THR A 194 16.47 0.79 32.89
N MET A 195 17.25 -0.28 33.05
CA MET A 195 17.74 -1.09 31.94
C MET A 195 16.58 -1.89 31.33
N ILE A 196 16.34 -1.74 30.03
CA ILE A 196 15.24 -2.42 29.32
C ILE A 196 15.70 -3.54 28.40
N SER A 197 16.98 -3.56 28.01
CA SER A 197 17.54 -4.62 27.18
C SER A 197 19.06 -4.64 27.26
N PHE A 198 19.66 -5.83 27.13
CA PHE A 198 21.10 -6.07 27.02
C PHE A 198 21.36 -7.11 25.91
N PRO A 199 22.59 -7.24 25.38
CA PRO A 199 22.91 -8.22 24.33
C PRO A 199 22.68 -9.65 24.80
N GLU A 200 21.85 -10.41 24.09
CA GLU A 200 21.54 -11.81 24.44
C GLU A 200 21.43 -12.75 23.23
N HIS A 201 21.15 -12.22 22.03
CA HIS A 201 21.18 -13.00 20.81
C HIS A 201 22.59 -13.10 20.23
N ASP A 202 22.90 -14.19 19.52
CA ASP A 202 24.22 -14.40 18.91
C ASP A 202 24.63 -13.22 18.01
N TRP A 203 23.68 -12.69 17.22
CA TRP A 203 23.89 -11.53 16.34
C TRP A 203 24.07 -10.19 17.09
N GLU A 204 23.80 -10.15 18.39
CA GLU A 204 24.05 -8.98 19.26
C GLU A 204 25.41 -9.06 19.97
N THR A 205 26.04 -10.24 20.02
CA THR A 205 27.16 -10.51 20.96
C THR A 205 28.51 -10.75 20.28
N ASP A 206 28.55 -11.22 19.03
CA ASP A 206 29.79 -11.58 18.33
C ASP A 206 30.01 -10.70 17.09
N PRO A 207 31.09 -9.89 17.00
CA PRO A 207 32.28 -9.93 17.88
C PRO A 207 32.22 -9.06 19.13
N SER A 208 31.18 -8.25 19.36
CA SER A 208 31.11 -7.46 20.60
C SER A 208 29.68 -7.30 21.10
N PRO A 209 29.43 -7.46 22.42
CA PRO A 209 28.12 -7.33 23.02
C PRO A 209 27.76 -5.85 23.20
N VAL A 210 27.12 -5.27 22.19
CA VAL A 210 26.73 -3.86 22.16
C VAL A 210 25.27 -3.73 21.76
N LEU A 211 24.48 -2.99 22.55
CA LEU A 211 23.23 -2.36 22.12
C LEU A 211 23.37 -0.84 22.24
N GLU A 212 23.14 -0.11 21.16
CA GLU A 212 23.32 1.35 21.11
C GLU A 212 22.37 2.03 20.09
N GLY A 213 22.44 3.35 19.94
CA GLY A 213 21.61 4.12 19.00
C GLY A 213 20.10 3.83 19.07
N PRO A 214 19.41 4.05 20.21
CA PRO A 214 17.98 3.83 20.33
C PRO A 214 17.18 4.83 19.49
N ALA A 215 16.17 4.36 18.77
CA ALA A 215 15.24 5.20 18.00
C ALA A 215 13.80 4.66 18.07
N GLY A 216 12.88 5.50 18.56
CA GLY A 216 11.49 5.12 18.76
C GLY A 216 10.60 5.35 17.52
N ILE A 217 9.64 4.43 17.29
CA ILE A 217 8.60 4.59 16.27
C ILE A 217 7.28 3.94 16.71
N THR A 218 6.16 4.58 16.36
CA THR A 218 4.81 4.06 16.60
C THR A 218 4.24 3.61 15.27
N SER A 219 3.91 2.32 15.18
CA SER A 219 3.21 1.76 14.04
C SER A 219 1.76 2.25 13.97
N PRO A 220 1.06 2.21 12.81
CA PRO A 220 -0.29 2.76 12.69
C PRO A 220 -1.37 2.08 13.52
N ASN A 221 -1.12 0.88 14.03
CA ASN A 221 -2.03 0.22 14.97
C ASN A 221 -1.79 0.64 16.44
N GLY A 222 -0.85 1.55 16.69
CA GLY A 222 -0.51 2.05 18.02
C GLY A 222 0.61 1.29 18.72
N THR A 223 1.18 0.24 18.13
CA THR A 223 2.31 -0.49 18.74
C THR A 223 3.58 0.34 18.66
N ILE A 224 4.27 0.51 19.79
CA ILE A 224 5.54 1.24 19.89
C ILE A 224 6.70 0.25 19.77
N PHE A 225 7.69 0.63 18.96
CA PHE A 225 8.96 -0.07 18.82
C PHE A 225 10.10 0.87 19.20
N MET A 226 11.05 0.33 19.95
CA MET A 226 12.36 0.95 20.17
C MET A 226 13.38 0.17 19.33
N VAL A 227 13.77 0.75 18.20
CA VAL A 227 14.81 0.17 17.33
C VAL A 227 16.16 0.54 17.90
N TYR A 228 17.13 -0.37 17.81
CA TYR A 228 18.48 -0.16 18.30
C TYR A 228 19.50 -0.80 17.37
N SER A 229 20.73 -0.36 17.45
CA SER A 229 21.86 -1.00 16.79
C SER A 229 22.48 -2.04 17.71
N ALA A 230 22.93 -3.14 17.14
CA ALA A 230 23.60 -4.19 17.86
C ALA A 230 24.95 -4.51 17.22
N ASN A 231 25.82 -5.09 18.03
CA ASN A 231 27.17 -5.53 17.66
C ASN A 231 28.15 -4.38 17.39
N SER A 232 29.38 -4.68 16.97
CA SER A 232 30.43 -3.67 16.77
C SER A 232 30.29 -2.93 15.43
N CYS A 233 30.21 -1.60 15.46
CA CYS A 233 30.30 -0.75 14.27
C CYS A 233 31.66 -0.85 13.54
N ASN A 234 32.66 -1.52 14.13
CA ASN A 234 33.96 -1.78 13.49
C ASN A 234 33.92 -2.94 12.49
N THR A 235 32.73 -3.52 12.29
CA THR A 235 32.51 -4.69 11.45
C THR A 235 31.25 -4.52 10.60
N GLN A 236 31.14 -5.33 9.56
CA GLN A 236 29.92 -5.44 8.78
C GLN A 236 28.75 -6.07 9.56
N ASP A 237 28.99 -6.63 10.75
CA ASP A 237 27.96 -7.32 11.52
C ASP A 237 27.11 -6.36 12.37
N TYR A 238 27.42 -5.05 12.32
CA TYR A 238 26.58 -3.99 12.86
C TYR A 238 25.18 -4.04 12.21
N THR A 239 24.14 -4.11 13.03
CA THR A 239 22.79 -4.45 12.55
C THR A 239 21.73 -3.80 13.43
N LEU A 240 20.51 -3.65 12.92
CA LEU A 240 19.39 -3.14 13.73
C LEU A 240 18.58 -4.29 14.35
N GLY A 241 18.25 -4.16 15.64
CA GLY A 241 17.26 -4.94 16.38
C GLY A 241 16.08 -4.07 16.82
N ALA A 242 15.09 -4.64 17.51
CA ALA A 242 14.04 -3.84 18.14
C ALA A 242 13.43 -4.48 19.38
N LEU A 243 13.00 -3.62 20.29
CA LEU A 243 12.11 -3.93 21.39
C LEU A 243 10.69 -3.47 21.03
N GLN A 244 9.69 -4.27 21.35
CA GLN A 244 8.29 -3.92 21.26
C GLN A 244 7.76 -3.59 22.65
N LEU A 245 7.09 -2.45 22.80
CA LEU A 245 6.37 -2.13 24.03
C LEU A 245 4.98 -2.78 24.00
N GLU A 246 4.64 -3.50 25.07
CA GLU A 246 3.31 -4.09 25.24
C GLU A 246 2.21 -3.01 25.31
N GLU A 247 1.04 -3.30 24.74
CA GLU A 247 -0.04 -2.31 24.62
C GLU A 247 -0.53 -1.84 25.99
N GLY A 248 -0.49 -0.52 26.23
CA GLY A 248 -0.90 0.08 27.49
C GLY A 248 0.02 -0.20 28.69
N ALA A 249 1.19 -0.79 28.46
CA ALA A 249 2.14 -1.11 29.52
C ALA A 249 2.96 0.12 29.97
N ASP A 250 3.51 0.05 31.18
CA ASP A 250 4.42 1.07 31.72
C ASP A 250 5.81 0.92 31.08
N PRO A 251 6.31 1.92 30.32
CA PRO A 251 7.59 1.84 29.65
C PRO A 251 8.80 1.83 30.62
N LEU A 252 8.63 2.24 31.88
CA LEU A 252 9.70 2.21 32.89
C LEU A 252 9.92 0.81 33.50
N LEU A 253 9.04 -0.15 33.20
CA LEU A 253 9.20 -1.55 33.59
C LEU A 253 9.91 -2.32 32.47
N ALA A 254 11.07 -2.91 32.77
CA ALA A 254 11.82 -3.74 31.82
C ALA A 254 10.96 -4.88 31.23
N SER A 255 10.08 -5.49 32.03
CA SER A 255 9.19 -6.56 31.60
C SER A 255 8.09 -6.13 30.62
N SER A 256 7.91 -4.84 30.38
CA SER A 256 6.98 -4.31 29.37
C SER A 256 7.55 -4.35 27.95
N TRP A 257 8.86 -4.61 27.82
CA TRP A 257 9.56 -4.62 26.55
C TRP A 257 9.84 -6.05 26.12
N THR A 258 9.30 -6.41 24.96
CA THR A 258 9.54 -7.71 24.31
C THR A 258 10.60 -7.54 23.22
N LYS A 259 11.77 -8.15 23.39
CA LYS A 259 12.81 -8.15 22.35
C LYS A 259 12.39 -9.02 21.16
N LEU A 260 12.57 -8.50 19.94
CA LEU A 260 12.35 -9.26 18.73
C LEU A 260 13.55 -10.19 18.43
N PRO A 261 13.33 -11.46 18.05
CA PRO A 261 14.39 -12.46 17.98
C PRO A 261 15.33 -12.30 16.77
N GLU A 262 14.91 -11.56 15.74
CA GLU A 262 15.61 -11.46 14.46
C GLU A 262 16.00 -10.00 14.19
N PRO A 263 17.16 -9.76 13.55
CA PRO A 263 17.55 -8.41 13.13
C PRO A 263 16.56 -7.84 12.10
N LEU A 264 16.31 -6.53 12.18
CA LEU A 264 15.44 -5.78 11.28
C LEU A 264 16.13 -5.32 10.01
N LEU A 265 17.40 -4.91 10.12
CA LEU A 265 18.21 -4.42 9.02
C LEU A 265 19.66 -4.86 9.22
N THR A 266 20.20 -5.62 8.27
CA THR A 266 21.54 -6.19 8.33
C THR A 266 22.31 -5.91 7.03
N THR A 267 23.58 -6.28 6.99
CA THR A 267 24.43 -6.21 5.80
C THR A 267 23.77 -6.82 4.57
N SER A 268 23.87 -6.11 3.46
CA SER A 268 23.41 -6.53 2.15
C SER A 268 24.57 -6.47 1.15
N VAL A 269 25.30 -7.59 1.04
CA VAL A 269 26.44 -7.74 0.12
C VAL A 269 26.07 -7.38 -1.32
N ASP A 270 24.91 -7.85 -1.80
CA ASP A 270 24.42 -7.61 -3.17
C ASP A 270 24.21 -6.11 -3.48
N ASN A 271 23.94 -5.30 -2.46
CA ASN A 271 23.72 -3.87 -2.59
C ASN A 271 24.97 -3.05 -2.20
N GLY A 272 26.06 -3.71 -1.80
CA GLY A 272 27.27 -3.10 -1.28
C GLY A 272 26.98 -2.21 -0.07
N MET A 273 26.24 -2.74 0.90
CA MET A 273 25.83 -2.05 2.13
C MET A 273 26.24 -2.91 3.32
N TYR A 274 27.19 -2.43 4.12
CA TYR A 274 27.79 -3.17 5.21
C TYR A 274 27.60 -2.43 6.53
N GLY A 275 27.21 -3.16 7.58
CA GLY A 275 27.04 -2.62 8.92
C GLY A 275 25.99 -1.50 9.03
N PRO A 276 24.74 -1.67 8.53
CA PRO A 276 23.74 -0.62 8.65
C PRO A 276 23.28 -0.44 10.10
N GLY A 277 23.29 0.79 10.60
CA GLY A 277 22.86 1.06 11.97
C GLY A 277 22.75 2.53 12.32
N HIS A 278 22.65 2.77 13.63
CA HIS A 278 22.34 4.02 14.33
C HIS A 278 21.31 4.83 13.54
N ASN A 279 20.08 4.31 13.49
CA ASN A 279 19.03 4.88 12.67
C ASN A 279 18.27 5.99 13.41
N GLY A 280 17.57 6.81 12.64
CA GLY A 280 16.54 7.73 13.12
C GLY A 280 15.27 7.60 12.28
N PHE A 281 14.19 8.22 12.75
CA PHE A 281 12.90 8.24 12.08
C PHE A 281 12.41 9.66 11.86
N PHE A 282 11.83 9.93 10.69
CA PHE A 282 11.24 11.23 10.39
C PHE A 282 10.04 11.09 9.46
N LYS A 283 9.20 12.13 9.42
CA LYS A 283 8.02 12.17 8.57
C LYS A 283 8.31 12.90 7.26
N SER A 284 7.62 12.49 6.19
CA SER A 284 7.57 13.27 4.94
C SER A 284 7.00 14.68 5.19
N PRO A 285 7.21 15.64 4.27
CA PRO A 285 6.71 17.01 4.39
C PRO A 285 5.21 17.15 4.64
N ASP A 286 4.43 16.21 4.11
CA ASP A 286 2.97 16.16 4.27
C ASP A 286 2.53 15.34 5.50
N GLY A 287 3.47 14.78 6.27
CA GLY A 287 3.23 13.95 7.44
C GLY A 287 2.72 12.53 7.15
N THR A 288 2.58 12.14 5.87
CA THR A 288 1.87 10.91 5.49
C THR A 288 2.75 9.66 5.44
N GLN A 289 4.06 9.81 5.33
CA GLN A 289 5.01 8.70 5.22
C GLN A 289 6.02 8.73 6.36
N ASP A 290 6.31 7.55 6.89
CA ASP A 290 7.44 7.31 7.77
C ASP A 290 8.70 7.04 6.93
N TRP A 291 9.80 7.63 7.33
CA TRP A 291 11.10 7.48 6.69
C TRP A 291 12.14 7.09 7.74
N MET A 292 13.07 6.23 7.33
CA MET A 292 14.24 5.86 8.10
C MET A 292 15.45 6.59 7.52
N ILE A 293 16.24 7.19 8.39
CA ILE A 293 17.61 7.60 8.12
C ILE A 293 18.55 6.66 8.90
N PHE A 294 19.67 6.26 8.31
CA PHE A 294 20.64 5.36 8.95
C PHE A 294 22.00 5.52 8.30
N HIS A 295 23.07 5.05 8.94
CA HIS A 295 24.38 4.98 8.30
C HIS A 295 24.72 3.56 7.85
N ALA A 296 25.61 3.44 6.87
CA ALA A 296 26.24 2.18 6.50
C ALA A 296 27.58 2.43 5.80
N ASN A 297 28.37 1.37 5.64
CA ASN A 297 29.59 1.37 4.85
C ASN A 297 29.35 0.83 3.43
N ARG A 298 30.07 1.38 2.45
CA ARG A 298 30.13 0.85 1.07
C ARG A 298 31.23 -0.19 0.86
N ASP A 299 32.08 -0.36 1.87
CA ASP A 299 33.18 -1.32 1.91
C ASP A 299 32.96 -2.28 3.08
N SER A 300 33.13 -3.58 2.85
CA SER A 300 33.03 -4.63 3.88
C SER A 300 34.05 -4.49 5.00
N SER A 301 35.14 -3.76 4.75
CA SER A 301 36.19 -3.45 5.72
C SER A 301 36.00 -2.11 6.45
N GLY A 302 34.87 -1.42 6.20
CA GLY A 302 34.53 -0.17 6.87
C GLY A 302 34.42 -0.32 8.38
N ARG A 303 34.69 0.78 9.10
CA ARG A 303 34.83 0.80 10.56
C ARG A 303 33.97 1.89 11.21
N CYS A 304 34.08 2.05 12.53
CA CYS A 304 33.49 3.17 13.27
C CYS A 304 34.28 4.47 13.00
N ASP A 305 34.24 5.00 11.78
CA ASP A 305 35.06 6.16 11.38
C ASP A 305 34.25 7.19 10.55
N GLU A 306 34.94 8.22 10.05
CA GLU A 306 34.37 9.29 9.24
C GLU A 306 33.87 8.84 7.86
N TYR A 307 34.15 7.62 7.41
CA TYR A 307 33.79 7.13 6.08
C TYR A 307 32.42 6.46 6.01
N ARG A 308 31.78 6.22 7.17
CA ARG A 308 30.38 5.81 7.22
C ARG A 308 29.49 6.85 6.55
N GLN A 309 28.58 6.39 5.72
CA GLN A 309 27.75 7.23 4.87
C GLN A 309 26.31 7.24 5.35
N THR A 310 25.62 8.37 5.21
CA THR A 310 24.20 8.52 5.55
C THR A 310 23.31 8.07 4.40
N PHE A 311 22.28 7.29 4.72
CA PHE A 311 21.27 6.78 3.81
C PHE A 311 19.87 7.10 4.32
N VAL A 312 18.93 7.27 3.38
CA VAL A 312 17.53 7.50 3.68
C VAL A 312 16.66 6.54 2.86
N GLN A 313 15.63 5.96 3.47
CA GLN A 313 14.66 5.13 2.78
C GLN A 313 13.25 5.26 3.40
N PRO A 314 12.18 5.14 2.61
CA PRO A 314 10.83 5.12 3.16
C PRO A 314 10.60 3.83 3.96
N LEU A 315 9.94 3.94 5.10
CA LEU A 315 9.44 2.79 5.85
C LEU A 315 8.11 2.36 5.27
N ALA A 316 8.14 1.23 4.57
CA ALA A 316 6.92 0.55 4.22
C ALA A 316 6.53 -0.40 5.36
N LEU A 317 5.43 -0.11 6.03
CA LEU A 317 4.86 -1.03 7.02
C LEU A 317 4.52 -2.36 6.36
N ASP A 318 4.93 -3.42 7.05
CA ASP A 318 5.05 -4.74 6.47
C ASP A 318 3.71 -5.47 6.35
N ARG A 319 2.94 -5.16 5.29
CA ARG A 319 2.08 -6.16 4.62
C ARG A 319 2.89 -7.10 3.71
N ARG A 320 4.21 -6.88 3.59
CA ARG A 320 5.15 -7.59 2.70
C ARG A 320 5.58 -8.96 3.24
N ARG A 321 5.57 -9.24 4.56
CA ARG A 321 5.78 -10.56 5.17
C ARG A 321 4.69 -11.54 4.77
N GLN A 322 3.46 -11.06 4.54
CA GLN A 322 2.37 -11.87 4.03
C GLN A 322 2.62 -12.26 2.57
N ASN A 323 3.02 -11.31 1.72
CA ASN A 323 3.32 -11.56 0.30
C ASN A 323 4.59 -12.41 0.07
N LYS A 324 5.65 -12.23 0.87
CA LYS A 324 6.87 -13.07 0.82
C LYS A 324 6.59 -14.50 1.28
N ARG A 325 5.84 -14.68 2.39
CA ARG A 325 5.41 -16.01 2.85
C ARG A 325 4.48 -16.70 1.84
N LEU A 326 3.65 -15.95 1.12
CA LEU A 326 2.84 -16.48 0.02
C LEU A 326 3.73 -17.00 -1.13
N LEU A 327 4.72 -16.22 -1.58
CA LEU A 327 5.64 -16.63 -2.65
C LEU A 327 6.52 -17.82 -2.25
N GLU A 328 7.06 -17.84 -1.04
CA GLU A 328 7.80 -18.98 -0.48
C GLU A 328 6.90 -20.21 -0.22
N SER A 329 5.60 -19.99 0.00
CA SER A 329 4.59 -21.07 0.04
C SER A 329 4.32 -21.61 -1.36
N TYR A 330 4.27 -20.77 -2.39
CA TYR A 330 4.05 -21.19 -3.78
C TYR A 330 5.22 -22.00 -4.35
N GLU A 331 6.46 -21.66 -4.00
CA GLU A 331 7.64 -22.43 -4.37
C GLU A 331 7.70 -23.79 -3.65
N ARG A 332 7.30 -23.85 -2.37
CA ARG A 332 7.19 -25.11 -1.61
C ARG A 332 6.15 -26.08 -2.16
N HIS A 333 5.14 -25.59 -2.88
CA HIS A 333 4.14 -26.41 -3.56
C HIS A 333 4.48 -26.70 -5.04
N GLY A 334 5.73 -26.48 -5.46
CA GLY A 334 6.26 -26.96 -6.74
C GLY A 334 5.98 -26.09 -7.96
N MET A 335 5.42 -24.88 -7.80
CA MET A 335 5.14 -24.01 -8.95
C MET A 335 6.40 -23.35 -9.49
N ARG A 336 6.67 -23.49 -10.79
CA ARG A 336 7.77 -22.79 -11.47
C ARG A 336 7.28 -21.50 -12.13
N LEU A 337 8.07 -20.44 -11.99
CA LEU A 337 7.97 -19.21 -12.78
C LEU A 337 7.91 -19.55 -14.29
N GLY A 338 6.76 -19.32 -14.93
CA GLY A 338 6.44 -19.73 -16.29
C GLY A 338 5.11 -20.49 -16.42
N GLU A 339 4.69 -21.16 -15.34
CA GLU A 339 3.44 -21.93 -15.24
C GLU A 339 2.31 -21.12 -14.57
N ALA A 340 2.55 -19.85 -14.25
CA ALA A 340 1.62 -18.94 -13.60
C ALA A 340 1.38 -17.64 -14.39
N ARG A 341 0.14 -17.15 -14.45
CA ARG A 341 -0.26 -15.85 -15.03
C ARG A 341 -0.87 -14.93 -13.98
N MET A 342 -0.69 -13.63 -14.15
CA MET A 342 -1.36 -12.62 -13.33
C MET A 342 -2.67 -12.16 -13.99
N SER A 343 -3.76 -12.15 -13.22
CA SER A 343 -5.07 -11.66 -13.64
C SER A 343 -5.53 -10.52 -12.72
N PRO A 344 -6.58 -9.75 -13.07
CA PRO A 344 -7.16 -8.75 -12.15
C PRO A 344 -7.65 -9.39 -10.83
N TRP A 345 -7.75 -10.72 -10.81
CA TRP A 345 -8.30 -11.55 -9.74
C TRP A 345 -7.23 -12.42 -9.07
N GLY A 346 -5.97 -11.99 -9.10
CA GLY A 346 -4.83 -12.69 -8.49
C GLY A 346 -4.03 -13.59 -9.43
N LEU A 347 -3.01 -14.24 -8.85
CA LEU A 347 -2.13 -15.21 -9.51
C LEU A 347 -2.94 -16.46 -9.90
N GLN A 348 -2.68 -17.02 -11.07
CA GLN A 348 -3.32 -18.24 -11.58
C GLN A 348 -2.24 -19.18 -12.12
N ARG A 349 -2.41 -20.51 -12.01
CA ARG A 349 -1.55 -21.52 -12.65
C ARG A 349 -2.25 -22.15 -13.84
N PHE A 350 -1.51 -22.59 -14.87
CA PHE A 350 -2.11 -23.31 -15.98
C PHE A 350 -2.34 -24.77 -15.58
N GLU A 351 -3.56 -25.27 -15.76
CA GLU A 351 -3.90 -26.69 -15.55
C GLU A 351 -4.00 -27.38 -16.90
N GLU A 352 -3.08 -28.30 -17.18
CA GLU A 352 -2.97 -28.96 -18.49
C GLU A 352 -4.20 -29.82 -18.79
N ASP A 353 -4.72 -30.53 -17.79
CA ASP A 353 -5.91 -31.39 -17.92
C ASP A 353 -7.17 -30.63 -18.34
N CYS A 354 -7.16 -29.32 -18.13
CA CYS A 354 -8.32 -28.44 -18.29
C CYS A 354 -8.06 -27.35 -19.34
N GLU A 355 -6.83 -27.29 -19.90
CA GLU A 355 -6.33 -26.28 -20.84
C GLU A 355 -6.62 -24.82 -20.42
N GLU A 356 -6.73 -24.58 -19.11
CA GLU A 356 -7.20 -23.32 -18.55
C GLU A 356 -6.35 -22.86 -17.37
N TRP A 357 -6.43 -21.57 -17.04
CA TRP A 357 -5.71 -21.01 -15.91
C TRP A 357 -6.60 -20.94 -14.67
N VAL A 358 -6.20 -21.64 -13.62
CA VAL A 358 -6.95 -21.82 -12.36
C VAL A 358 -6.23 -21.15 -11.18
N PRO A 359 -6.92 -20.83 -10.07
CA PRO A 359 -6.27 -20.36 -8.85
C PRO A 359 -5.22 -21.38 -8.32
N PRO A 360 -4.16 -20.92 -7.64
CA PRO A 360 -3.02 -21.76 -7.27
C PRO A 360 -3.29 -22.72 -6.08
N LEU A 361 -4.37 -22.53 -5.31
CA LEU A 361 -4.67 -23.32 -4.12
C LEU A 361 -6.15 -23.77 -4.09
N GLY A 362 -6.39 -25.08 -3.94
CA GLY A 362 -7.70 -25.74 -3.81
C GLY A 362 -8.00 -26.73 -4.94
N ASP A 363 -8.76 -27.80 -4.64
CA ASP A 363 -9.24 -28.78 -5.63
C ASP A 363 -10.27 -28.13 -6.55
N TRP A 364 -9.83 -27.43 -7.59
CA TRP A 364 -10.72 -26.75 -8.53
C TRP A 364 -11.42 -27.79 -9.42
N PRO A 365 -12.77 -27.89 -9.41
CA PRO A 365 -13.46 -28.83 -10.27
C PRO A 365 -13.36 -28.38 -11.74
N CYS A 366 -12.60 -29.11 -12.54
CA CYS A 366 -12.44 -28.91 -13.98
C CYS A 366 -13.69 -29.16 -14.84
N GLU A 367 -14.88 -29.22 -14.22
CA GLU A 367 -16.17 -29.34 -14.88
C GLU A 367 -16.81 -27.97 -15.17
N VAL A 368 -16.33 -26.89 -14.53
CA VAL A 368 -16.69 -25.50 -14.90
C VAL A 368 -15.76 -25.05 -16.03
N ARG A 369 -15.87 -25.66 -17.21
CA ARG A 369 -15.03 -25.35 -18.39
C ARG A 369 -15.59 -24.19 -19.21
N GLY A 370 -14.72 -23.24 -19.56
CA GLY A 370 -14.93 -22.28 -20.63
C GLY A 370 -14.62 -22.90 -21.99
N ARG A 371 -15.60 -23.53 -22.64
CA ARG A 371 -15.59 -23.72 -24.10
C ARG A 371 -17.00 -23.58 -24.69
N TRP A 372 -17.21 -22.41 -25.31
CA TRP A 372 -18.16 -22.11 -26.40
C TRP A 372 -19.66 -22.29 -26.15
N LEU A 373 -20.40 -21.17 -26.13
CA LEU A 373 -21.82 -21.13 -26.57
C LEU A 373 -21.86 -21.28 -28.11
N LEU A 374 -21.39 -22.40 -28.66
CA LEU A 374 -21.59 -22.68 -30.07
C LEU A 374 -22.84 -23.53 -30.28
N ARG A 375 -23.80 -22.87 -30.95
CA ARG A 375 -25.02 -23.32 -31.63
C ARG A 375 -26.37 -23.30 -30.92
N ASN A 376 -26.49 -23.43 -29.61
CA ASN A 376 -27.77 -23.25 -28.92
C ASN A 376 -27.55 -22.37 -27.70
N GLY A 377 -28.00 -21.11 -27.77
CA GLY A 377 -28.11 -20.27 -26.58
C GLY A 377 -28.87 -21.08 -25.53
N TYR A 378 -28.24 -21.26 -24.37
CA TYR A 378 -28.69 -22.11 -23.26
C TYR A 378 -28.83 -23.59 -23.59
N GLN A 379 -28.00 -24.39 -22.94
CA GLN A 379 -28.51 -25.67 -22.46
C GLN A 379 -28.91 -25.52 -21.00
N CYS A 380 -30.17 -25.15 -20.77
CA CYS A 380 -30.94 -26.03 -19.89
C CYS A 380 -30.97 -27.37 -20.60
N ILE A 381 -30.23 -28.38 -20.13
CA ILE A 381 -30.29 -29.72 -20.73
C ILE A 381 -31.71 -30.24 -20.50
N ASN A 382 -32.52 -30.21 -21.54
CA ASN A 382 -33.92 -30.58 -21.48
C ASN A 382 -34.03 -32.10 -21.60
N HIS A 383 -34.25 -32.77 -20.47
CA HIS A 383 -34.68 -34.17 -20.45
C HIS A 383 -36.08 -34.27 -19.84
N GLY A 384 -37.08 -34.51 -20.70
CA GLY A 384 -38.39 -35.00 -20.25
C GLY A 384 -39.27 -34.01 -19.49
N GLY A 385 -39.40 -32.77 -19.97
CA GLY A 385 -40.49 -31.87 -19.55
C GLY A 385 -40.26 -31.09 -18.25
N LYS A 386 -39.03 -31.02 -17.73
CA LYS A 386 -38.65 -30.15 -16.62
C LYS A 386 -37.31 -29.47 -16.89
N SER A 387 -37.31 -28.13 -16.87
CA SER A 387 -36.11 -27.30 -16.96
C SER A 387 -35.42 -27.29 -15.60
N TYR A 388 -34.18 -27.77 -15.51
CA TYR A 388 -33.36 -27.69 -14.31
C TYR A 388 -32.14 -26.82 -14.61
N CYS A 389 -32.11 -25.60 -14.07
CA CYS A 389 -30.89 -24.80 -13.99
C CYS A 389 -30.05 -25.31 -12.83
N LEU A 390 -28.76 -25.55 -13.10
CA LEU A 390 -27.70 -26.04 -12.19
C LEU A 390 -28.20 -26.44 -10.78
N GLY A 391 -28.73 -27.66 -10.70
CA GLY A 391 -29.28 -28.18 -9.46
C GLY A 391 -29.76 -29.61 -9.61
N HIS A 392 -28.83 -30.56 -9.72
CA HIS A 392 -28.76 -31.80 -8.93
C HIS A 392 -27.58 -32.64 -9.44
N GLY A 393 -26.60 -32.84 -8.57
CA GLY A 393 -25.25 -33.31 -8.92
C GLY A 393 -24.26 -32.14 -8.89
N VAL A 394 -24.21 -31.44 -7.76
CA VAL A 394 -23.31 -30.29 -7.56
C VAL A 394 -21.87 -30.83 -7.55
N PRO A 395 -20.99 -30.48 -8.51
CA PRO A 395 -19.56 -30.67 -8.32
C PRO A 395 -19.20 -29.83 -7.10
N LYS A 396 -18.55 -30.42 -6.09
CA LYS A 396 -18.14 -29.69 -4.88
C LYS A 396 -17.33 -28.46 -5.30
N LEU A 397 -17.93 -27.26 -5.28
CA LEU A 397 -17.20 -26.02 -5.52
C LEU A 397 -16.32 -25.79 -4.30
N THR A 398 -15.02 -25.95 -4.48
CA THR A 398 -14.03 -25.53 -3.49
C THR A 398 -13.85 -24.03 -3.61
N THR A 399 -14.09 -23.32 -2.51
CA THR A 399 -13.74 -21.91 -2.40
C THR A 399 -12.23 -21.82 -2.14
N PRO A 400 -11.46 -21.05 -2.94
CA PRO A 400 -10.07 -20.78 -2.61
C PRO A 400 -9.96 -20.03 -1.27
N SER A 401 -8.87 -20.25 -0.53
CA SER A 401 -8.59 -19.51 0.69
C SER A 401 -8.38 -18.01 0.42
N ALA A 402 -8.81 -17.21 1.39
CA ALA A 402 -8.68 -15.76 1.57
C ALA A 402 -7.54 -15.05 0.83
N SER A 403 -6.34 -15.61 0.95
CA SER A 403 -5.05 -14.95 0.74
C SER A 403 -4.70 -14.58 -0.71
N ASN A 404 -5.46 -15.03 -1.72
CA ASN A 404 -4.97 -15.06 -3.10
C ASN A 404 -5.48 -13.92 -4.00
N LEU A 405 -6.36 -13.06 -3.48
CA LEU A 405 -7.03 -12.01 -4.26
C LEU A 405 -6.67 -10.58 -3.80
N ASP A 406 -5.98 -10.43 -2.68
CA ASP A 406 -5.70 -9.12 -2.05
C ASP A 406 -4.73 -8.23 -2.83
N ALA A 407 -3.86 -8.82 -3.67
CA ALA A 407 -2.78 -8.08 -4.34
C ALA A 407 -3.27 -6.96 -5.28
N PHE A 408 -4.53 -7.02 -5.76
CA PHE A 408 -5.09 -5.99 -6.65
C PHE A 408 -6.45 -5.42 -6.19
N ALA A 409 -7.11 -6.06 -5.22
CA ALA A 409 -8.25 -5.46 -4.52
C ALA A 409 -7.80 -4.22 -3.72
N GLY A 410 -6.59 -4.19 -3.17
CA GLY A 410 -6.08 -3.05 -2.39
C GLY A 410 -5.48 -1.89 -3.19
N GLY A 411 -5.21 -2.07 -4.49
CA GLY A 411 -4.41 -1.11 -5.25
C GLY A 411 -2.98 -0.97 -4.71
N GLU A 412 -2.39 -2.03 -4.18
CA GLU A 412 -1.01 -2.04 -3.68
C GLU A 412 -0.01 -2.17 -4.84
N GLU A 413 1.18 -1.60 -4.67
CA GLU A 413 2.28 -1.60 -5.64
C GLU A 413 3.12 -2.87 -5.40
N ILE A 414 3.32 -3.71 -6.41
CA ILE A 414 4.20 -4.89 -6.34
C ILE A 414 5.60 -4.46 -6.78
N GLU A 415 6.47 -4.09 -5.85
CA GLU A 415 7.87 -3.83 -6.20
C GLU A 415 8.55 -5.09 -6.80
N LEU A 416 9.22 -4.89 -7.93
CA LEU A 416 10.02 -5.89 -8.63
C LEU A 416 11.19 -6.37 -7.76
N LYS A 417 11.07 -7.55 -7.17
CA LYS A 417 12.22 -8.37 -6.75
C LYS A 417 12.32 -9.69 -7.51
N TRP A 418 11.76 -9.76 -8.71
CA TRP A 418 11.89 -10.93 -9.58
C TRP A 418 12.82 -10.59 -10.73
N ASN A 419 13.98 -11.24 -10.76
CA ASN A 419 14.83 -11.24 -11.92
C ASN A 419 14.15 -12.10 -12.99
N LEU A 420 13.38 -11.46 -13.88
CA LEU A 420 12.71 -12.12 -15.02
C LEU A 420 13.71 -12.70 -16.05
N GLU A 421 15.01 -12.58 -15.80
CA GLU A 421 16.09 -13.03 -16.68
C GLU A 421 16.24 -14.56 -16.74
N ASP A 422 15.84 -15.32 -15.70
CA ASP A 422 16.23 -16.73 -15.59
C ASP A 422 15.21 -17.78 -16.08
N ARG A 423 13.96 -17.43 -16.42
CA ARG A 423 12.93 -18.46 -16.77
C ARG A 423 12.15 -18.23 -18.06
N ALA A 424 12.70 -17.47 -19.00
CA ALA A 424 12.25 -17.46 -20.39
C ALA A 424 12.97 -18.52 -21.26
N GLY A 425 13.72 -19.44 -20.65
CA GLY A 425 14.22 -20.64 -21.31
C GLY A 425 13.17 -21.76 -21.22
N ASP A 426 12.90 -22.41 -22.35
CA ASP A 426 12.28 -23.74 -22.46
C ASP A 426 10.77 -23.84 -22.77
N ALA A 427 10.15 -22.85 -23.41
CA ALA A 427 8.89 -23.11 -24.11
C ALA A 427 8.80 -22.38 -25.47
N TYR A 428 8.87 -23.19 -26.52
CA TYR A 428 8.70 -22.92 -27.96
C TYR A 428 9.93 -22.41 -28.75
N PRO A 429 10.33 -23.13 -29.83
CA PRO A 429 11.43 -22.70 -30.69
C PRO A 429 10.98 -21.51 -31.53
N ALA A 430 11.57 -20.33 -31.29
CA ALA A 430 11.35 -19.15 -32.12
C ALA A 430 12.10 -19.30 -33.47
N PRO A 431 11.55 -18.77 -34.58
CA PRO A 431 12.19 -18.84 -35.90
C PRO A 431 13.50 -18.05 -35.90
N THR A 432 14.47 -18.56 -36.65
CA THR A 432 15.82 -18.02 -36.80
C THR A 432 15.82 -16.62 -37.42
N ALA A 433 15.84 -15.59 -36.59
CA ALA A 433 16.30 -14.25 -36.97
C ALA A 433 17.02 -13.61 -35.80
N THR A 434 18.29 -13.26 -36.02
CA THR A 434 19.22 -12.71 -35.04
C THR A 434 18.86 -11.27 -34.66
N CYS A 435 18.17 -11.07 -33.53
CA CYS A 435 18.14 -9.81 -32.80
C CYS A 435 18.95 -9.96 -31.51
N THR A 436 20.11 -9.32 -31.45
CA THR A 436 21.10 -9.43 -30.37
C THR A 436 20.96 -8.37 -29.26
N SER A 437 19.82 -7.70 -29.12
CA SER A 437 19.58 -6.80 -27.98
C SER A 437 18.31 -7.18 -27.22
N ARG A 438 18.48 -7.91 -26.12
CA ARG A 438 17.45 -8.01 -25.08
C ARG A 438 17.34 -6.63 -24.42
N HIS A 439 16.29 -5.87 -24.74
CA HIS A 439 15.95 -4.66 -24.00
C HIS A 439 15.00 -5.01 -22.86
N ARG A 440 15.23 -4.47 -21.66
CA ARG A 440 14.26 -4.56 -20.55
C ARG A 440 12.95 -3.90 -21.00
N LEU A 441 11.80 -4.53 -20.77
CA LEU A 441 10.51 -3.96 -21.19
C LEU A 441 10.32 -2.54 -20.63
N ALA A 442 10.71 -2.32 -19.37
CA ALA A 442 10.70 -1.01 -18.70
C ALA A 442 11.77 -0.02 -19.19
N ALA A 443 12.78 -0.47 -19.94
CA ALA A 443 13.80 0.36 -20.56
C ALA A 443 13.50 0.68 -22.04
N LEU A 444 12.36 0.18 -22.57
CA LEU A 444 11.90 0.56 -23.90
C LEU A 444 11.40 2.01 -23.87
N PRO A 445 11.60 2.78 -24.97
CA PRO A 445 10.98 4.08 -25.14
C PRO A 445 9.47 4.02 -24.87
N GLN A 446 8.96 5.07 -24.24
CA GLN A 446 7.58 5.15 -23.77
C GLN A 446 6.56 4.85 -24.87
N GLU A 447 6.82 5.29 -26.09
CA GLU A 447 5.96 5.13 -27.27
C GLU A 447 5.86 3.65 -27.68
N ILE A 448 6.99 2.95 -27.69
CA ILE A 448 7.06 1.51 -28.01
C ILE A 448 6.35 0.70 -26.92
N LEU A 449 6.53 1.08 -25.65
CA LEU A 449 5.91 0.38 -24.53
C LEU A 449 4.40 0.60 -24.47
N GLN A 450 3.92 1.80 -24.78
CA GLN A 450 2.49 2.08 -24.96
C GLN A 450 1.90 1.29 -26.12
N GLN A 451 2.66 1.10 -27.20
CA GLN A 451 2.27 0.27 -28.33
C GLN A 451 2.24 -1.21 -27.94
N ILE A 452 3.21 -1.73 -27.19
CA ILE A 452 3.20 -3.11 -26.68
C ILE A 452 2.01 -3.35 -25.74
N LEU A 453 1.78 -2.44 -24.78
CA LEU A 453 0.62 -2.51 -23.90
C LEU A 453 -0.71 -2.41 -24.66
N SER A 454 -0.70 -1.78 -25.83
CA SER A 454 -1.87 -1.73 -26.71
C SER A 454 -2.25 -3.08 -27.31
N TYR A 455 -1.28 -3.98 -27.45
CA TYR A 455 -1.48 -5.36 -27.92
C TYR A 455 -1.74 -6.35 -26.78
N LEU A 456 -1.23 -6.06 -25.57
CA LEU A 456 -1.28 -7.00 -24.44
C LEU A 456 -2.54 -6.88 -23.57
N VAL A 457 -3.16 -5.69 -23.49
CA VAL A 457 -4.36 -5.45 -22.68
C VAL A 457 -5.59 -5.77 -23.53
N PRO A 458 -6.50 -6.68 -23.09
CA PRO A 458 -7.76 -6.91 -23.79
C PRO A 458 -8.54 -5.59 -23.93
N ARG A 459 -9.07 -5.33 -25.12
CA ARG A 459 -9.85 -4.13 -25.44
C ARG A 459 -11.21 -4.55 -25.96
N GLY A 460 -12.23 -3.73 -25.71
CA GLY A 460 -13.59 -4.03 -26.17
C GLY A 460 -14.21 -5.28 -25.54
N SER A 461 -13.61 -5.80 -24.46
CA SER A 461 -14.19 -6.89 -23.67
C SER A 461 -15.27 -6.37 -22.74
N ALA A 462 -16.18 -7.28 -22.39
CA ALA A 462 -17.21 -7.09 -21.38
C ALA A 462 -16.90 -7.92 -20.15
N TYR A 463 -17.16 -7.38 -18.96
CA TYR A 463 -17.11 -8.14 -17.71
C TYR A 463 -18.43 -7.99 -16.97
N GLN A 464 -19.13 -9.08 -16.70
CA GLN A 464 -20.38 -9.10 -15.95
C GLN A 464 -20.15 -9.75 -14.58
N PHE A 465 -20.60 -9.07 -13.52
CA PHE A 465 -20.53 -9.53 -12.14
C PHE A 465 -21.92 -9.83 -11.63
N PHE A 466 -22.08 -10.97 -10.96
CA PHE A 466 -23.36 -11.38 -10.38
C PHE A 466 -23.21 -12.38 -9.25
N TYR A 467 -24.31 -12.61 -8.53
CA TYR A 467 -24.38 -13.56 -7.42
C TYR A 467 -25.20 -14.80 -7.78
N ALA A 468 -24.64 -15.98 -7.52
CA ALA A 468 -25.34 -17.27 -7.58
C ALA A 468 -25.38 -17.94 -6.20
N ARG A 469 -26.02 -19.12 -6.10
CA ARG A 469 -26.04 -19.92 -4.87
C ARG A 469 -25.19 -21.19 -5.01
N HIS A 470 -24.37 -21.45 -4.00
CA HIS A 470 -23.70 -22.74 -3.80
C HIS A 470 -23.96 -23.21 -2.36
N ASN A 471 -24.53 -24.40 -2.17
CA ASN A 471 -24.89 -24.95 -0.84
C ASN A 471 -25.66 -23.95 0.06
N ASN A 472 -26.65 -23.25 -0.51
CA ASN A 472 -27.43 -22.18 0.15
C ASN A 472 -26.63 -20.94 0.58
N LYS A 473 -25.37 -20.80 0.20
CA LYS A 473 -24.57 -19.59 0.39
C LYS A 473 -24.46 -18.79 -0.92
N PRO A 474 -24.42 -17.44 -0.86
CA PRO A 474 -24.16 -16.62 -2.03
C PRO A 474 -22.70 -16.75 -2.47
N VAL A 475 -22.47 -16.94 -3.77
CA VAL A 475 -21.13 -16.91 -4.40
C VAL A 475 -21.11 -15.85 -5.48
N ALA A 476 -20.05 -15.05 -5.53
CA ALA A 476 -19.87 -14.06 -6.58
C ALA A 476 -19.29 -14.72 -7.83
N ILE A 477 -19.75 -14.30 -9.00
CA ILE A 477 -19.36 -14.82 -10.31
C ILE A 477 -18.97 -13.66 -11.20
N VAL A 478 -17.89 -13.85 -11.96
CA VAL A 478 -17.52 -12.98 -13.07
C VAL A 478 -17.62 -13.75 -14.39
N GLN A 479 -18.24 -13.14 -15.38
CA GLN A 479 -18.29 -13.63 -16.75
C GLN A 479 -17.60 -12.61 -17.67
N GLN A 480 -16.62 -13.04 -18.45
CA GLN A 480 -15.99 -12.19 -19.47
C GLN A 480 -16.54 -12.55 -20.85
N PHE A 481 -16.75 -11.54 -21.70
CA PHE A 481 -17.03 -11.69 -23.13
C PHE A 481 -15.93 -10.99 -23.94
N ILE A 482 -15.34 -11.70 -24.91
CA ILE A 482 -14.20 -11.28 -25.73
C ILE A 482 -14.59 -11.35 -27.21
N PRO A 483 -14.37 -10.32 -28.03
CA PRO A 483 -14.60 -10.39 -29.47
C PRO A 483 -13.76 -11.51 -30.13
N ALA A 484 -14.36 -12.31 -31.00
CA ALA A 484 -13.81 -13.57 -31.51
C ALA A 484 -12.59 -13.44 -32.45
N ASN A 485 -12.18 -12.23 -32.87
CA ASN A 485 -11.24 -12.06 -33.99
C ASN A 485 -10.10 -11.05 -33.80
N GLU A 486 -9.73 -10.66 -32.58
CA GLU A 486 -8.59 -9.74 -32.42
C GLU A 486 -7.61 -10.19 -31.33
N HIS A 487 -6.53 -10.85 -31.78
CA HIS A 487 -5.17 -10.82 -31.21
C HIS A 487 -4.99 -10.92 -29.67
N GLY A 488 -5.87 -11.61 -28.95
CA GLY A 488 -5.77 -11.76 -27.48
C GLY A 488 -4.60 -12.62 -27.02
N LEU A 489 -3.37 -12.12 -27.14
CA LEU A 489 -2.19 -12.75 -26.56
C LEU A 489 -2.03 -12.38 -25.06
N ARG A 490 -1.69 -13.43 -24.32
CA ARG A 490 -1.57 -13.64 -22.87
C ARG A 490 -0.93 -12.50 -22.04
N SER A 491 -1.71 -12.01 -21.08
CA SER A 491 -1.45 -11.69 -19.65
C SER A 491 -0.13 -11.09 -19.13
N ALA A 492 0.77 -10.54 -19.95
CA ALA A 492 1.96 -9.85 -19.43
C ALA A 492 1.66 -8.44 -18.85
N HIS A 493 0.49 -7.87 -19.15
CA HIS A 493 0.18 -6.46 -18.87
C HIS A 493 -0.05 -6.15 -17.37
N LEU A 494 -0.62 -7.06 -16.58
CA LEU A 494 -0.91 -6.80 -15.15
C LEU A 494 0.30 -7.05 -14.24
N ALA A 495 1.26 -7.86 -14.68
CA ALA A 495 2.56 -7.95 -14.01
C ALA A 495 3.27 -6.60 -14.04
N LEU A 496 3.19 -5.87 -15.17
CA LEU A 496 3.70 -4.51 -15.30
C LEU A 496 2.97 -3.53 -14.38
N ALA A 497 1.64 -3.65 -14.23
CA ALA A 497 0.85 -2.82 -13.30
C ALA A 497 1.31 -2.96 -11.85
N GLY A 498 1.85 -4.13 -11.47
CA GLY A 498 2.46 -4.33 -10.18
C GLY A 498 3.73 -3.47 -9.99
N THR A 499 4.55 -3.31 -11.02
CA THR A 499 5.93 -2.82 -10.91
C THR A 499 6.10 -1.38 -10.40
N SER A 500 5.12 -0.50 -10.61
CA SER A 500 5.13 0.86 -10.08
C SER A 500 3.75 1.52 -10.18
N ARG A 501 3.52 2.60 -9.45
CA ARG A 501 2.31 3.42 -9.47
C ARG A 501 2.06 3.98 -10.87
N TYR A 502 3.13 4.41 -11.54
CA TYR A 502 3.06 4.89 -12.92
C TYR A 502 2.53 3.81 -13.86
N TRP A 503 3.10 2.59 -13.80
CA TRP A 503 2.65 1.50 -14.66
C TRP A 503 1.26 0.98 -14.29
N ARG A 504 0.92 1.00 -12.99
CA ARG A 504 -0.44 0.74 -12.52
C ARG A 504 -1.43 1.71 -13.17
N ASP A 505 -1.15 3.01 -13.12
CA ASP A 505 -2.02 4.03 -13.71
C ASP A 505 -2.17 3.83 -15.23
N VAL A 506 -1.08 3.52 -15.94
CA VAL A 506 -1.10 3.27 -17.39
C VAL A 506 -1.88 2.00 -17.74
N VAL A 507 -1.65 0.89 -17.02
CA VAL A 507 -2.32 -0.38 -17.32
C VAL A 507 -3.78 -0.32 -16.90
N TYR A 508 -4.10 0.24 -15.73
CA TYR A 508 -5.46 0.33 -15.23
C TYR A 508 -6.30 1.29 -16.06
N SER A 509 -5.76 2.45 -16.45
CA SER A 509 -6.46 3.37 -17.35
C SER A 509 -6.79 2.72 -18.70
N ARG A 510 -5.91 1.87 -19.24
CA ARG A 510 -6.19 1.12 -20.47
C ARG A 510 -7.18 -0.01 -20.24
N PHE A 511 -6.99 -0.85 -19.23
CA PHE A 511 -7.87 -2.00 -18.98
C PHE A 511 -9.28 -1.55 -18.58
N TYR A 512 -9.43 -0.76 -17.53
CA TYR A 512 -10.74 -0.34 -17.04
C TYR A 512 -11.37 0.74 -17.93
N GLY A 513 -10.55 1.53 -18.64
CA GLY A 513 -11.03 2.58 -19.53
C GLY A 513 -11.45 2.10 -20.93
N MET A 514 -10.93 0.96 -21.40
CA MET A 514 -11.24 0.43 -22.74
C MET A 514 -12.21 -0.77 -22.73
N ASN A 515 -12.66 -1.21 -21.56
CA ASN A 515 -13.60 -2.33 -21.39
C ASN A 515 -14.87 -1.85 -20.69
N THR A 516 -15.95 -2.63 -20.81
CA THR A 516 -17.23 -2.33 -20.17
C THR A 516 -17.51 -3.31 -19.03
N PHE A 517 -17.99 -2.78 -17.90
CA PHE A 517 -18.25 -3.55 -16.69
C PHE A 517 -19.73 -3.49 -16.31
N ALA A 518 -20.38 -4.64 -16.20
CA ALA A 518 -21.77 -4.77 -15.78
C ALA A 518 -21.85 -5.38 -14.39
N PHE A 519 -22.56 -4.74 -13.47
CA PHE A 519 -22.70 -5.15 -12.08
C PHE A 519 -24.15 -5.45 -11.77
N ASN A 520 -24.47 -6.71 -11.47
CA ASN A 520 -25.76 -7.09 -10.92
C ASN A 520 -25.75 -6.91 -9.40
N ILE A 521 -26.47 -5.90 -8.95
CA ILE A 521 -26.49 -5.41 -7.58
C ILE A 521 -27.87 -5.67 -7.00
N GLY A 522 -27.97 -6.48 -5.96
CA GLY A 522 -29.28 -6.80 -5.38
C GLY A 522 -29.19 -7.51 -4.05
N THR A 523 -30.34 -7.71 -3.42
CA THR A 523 -30.47 -8.43 -2.14
C THR A 523 -30.75 -9.92 -2.32
N THR A 524 -30.96 -10.37 -3.57
CA THR A 524 -31.32 -11.74 -3.94
C THR A 524 -30.41 -12.26 -5.04
N THR A 525 -30.09 -13.56 -4.99
CA THR A 525 -29.32 -14.26 -6.03
C THR A 525 -30.18 -14.37 -7.31
N MET A 526 -29.64 -13.96 -8.45
CA MET A 526 -30.33 -14.01 -9.73
C MET A 526 -29.90 -15.25 -10.53
N GLU A 527 -30.84 -16.04 -11.01
CA GLU A 527 -30.68 -16.96 -12.13
C GLU A 527 -30.55 -16.16 -13.43
N ILE A 528 -29.31 -15.89 -13.83
CA ILE A 528 -29.09 -15.10 -15.03
C ILE A 528 -29.32 -15.97 -16.24
N SER A 529 -30.20 -15.48 -17.09
CA SER A 529 -30.29 -15.90 -18.45
C SER A 529 -29.65 -14.82 -19.34
N VAL A 530 -28.57 -15.16 -20.07
CA VAL A 530 -28.01 -14.35 -21.16
C VAL A 530 -28.40 -14.86 -22.57
N GLU A 531 -29.44 -14.33 -23.21
CA GLU A 531 -29.65 -14.47 -24.68
C GLU A 531 -29.00 -13.27 -25.39
N SER A 532 -28.16 -13.50 -26.40
CA SER A 532 -27.70 -12.45 -27.32
C SER A 532 -27.83 -12.92 -28.76
N HIS A 533 -28.19 -11.98 -29.62
CA HIS A 533 -28.38 -12.20 -31.05
C HIS A 533 -27.05 -12.43 -31.82
N ASP A 534 -25.88 -12.14 -31.22
CA ASP A 534 -24.58 -12.26 -31.90
C ASP A 534 -23.43 -12.83 -31.05
N PHE A 535 -23.72 -13.71 -30.08
CA PHE A 535 -22.65 -14.40 -29.31
C PHE A 535 -21.73 -15.25 -30.20
N LYS A 536 -22.09 -15.55 -31.44
CA LYS A 536 -21.22 -16.27 -32.39
C LYS A 536 -19.92 -15.51 -32.67
N ARG A 537 -19.88 -14.20 -32.42
CA ARG A 537 -18.70 -13.34 -32.55
C ARG A 537 -17.99 -13.09 -31.22
N PHE A 538 -18.35 -13.79 -30.15
CA PHE A 538 -17.73 -13.63 -28.84
C PHE A 538 -17.29 -14.97 -28.27
N GLU A 539 -16.09 -14.99 -27.71
CA GLU A 539 -15.67 -16.00 -26.75
C GLU A 539 -16.14 -15.57 -25.35
N SER A 540 -16.61 -16.51 -24.52
CA SER A 540 -16.99 -16.21 -23.14
C SER A 540 -16.50 -17.26 -22.17
N TRP A 541 -16.18 -16.83 -20.95
CA TRP A 541 -15.79 -17.69 -19.84
C TRP A 541 -16.37 -17.17 -18.52
N VAL A 542 -16.50 -18.06 -17.55
CA VAL A 542 -17.13 -17.79 -16.24
C VAL A 542 -16.19 -18.25 -15.12
N LYS A 543 -16.03 -17.45 -14.06
CA LYS A 543 -15.27 -17.79 -12.85
C LYS A 543 -16.06 -17.49 -11.59
N VAL A 544 -16.01 -18.42 -10.64
CA VAL A 544 -16.54 -18.25 -9.28
C VAL A 544 -15.46 -17.60 -8.40
N LEU A 545 -15.85 -16.59 -7.63
CA LEU A 545 -14.99 -15.84 -6.73
C LEU A 545 -15.14 -16.35 -5.28
N SER A 546 -14.12 -16.16 -4.45
CA SER A 546 -14.17 -16.55 -3.03
C SER A 546 -15.16 -15.67 -2.24
N GLU A 547 -15.64 -16.16 -1.09
CA GLU A 547 -16.60 -15.45 -0.22
C GLU A 547 -16.09 -14.07 0.23
N GLU A 548 -14.77 -13.87 0.34
CA GLU A 548 -14.18 -12.59 0.80
C GLU A 548 -14.27 -11.45 -0.22
N HIS A 549 -14.59 -11.77 -1.48
CA HIS A 549 -14.70 -10.81 -2.58
C HIS A 549 -16.15 -10.45 -2.89
N SER A 550 -17.07 -10.69 -1.95
CA SER A 550 -18.51 -10.50 -2.09
C SER A 550 -18.99 -9.06 -1.86
N GLY A 551 -18.27 -8.08 -2.44
CA GLY A 551 -18.71 -6.68 -2.47
C GLY A 551 -19.83 -6.44 -3.50
N PRO A 552 -20.57 -5.31 -3.44
CA PRO A 552 -21.61 -5.01 -4.42
C PRO A 552 -21.08 -4.91 -5.87
N LEU A 553 -19.79 -4.64 -6.05
CA LEU A 553 -19.11 -4.61 -7.36
C LEU A 553 -18.14 -5.81 -7.54
N GLY A 554 -18.40 -6.90 -6.81
CA GLY A 554 -17.51 -8.05 -6.71
C GLY A 554 -16.12 -7.64 -6.17
N PRO A 555 -15.03 -7.98 -6.87
CA PRO A 555 -13.64 -7.74 -6.43
C PRO A 555 -13.13 -6.31 -6.69
N ILE A 556 -13.91 -5.45 -7.35
CA ILE A 556 -13.46 -4.08 -7.64
C ILE A 556 -13.49 -3.25 -6.37
N SER A 557 -12.38 -2.60 -6.04
CA SER A 557 -12.30 -1.63 -4.93
C SER A 557 -12.48 -0.19 -5.38
N GLN A 558 -12.64 0.72 -4.42
CA GLN A 558 -12.72 2.16 -4.69
C GLN A 558 -11.46 2.70 -5.40
N ALA A 559 -10.28 2.21 -5.02
CA ALA A 559 -9.00 2.61 -5.63
C ALA A 559 -8.92 2.25 -7.14
N THR A 560 -9.58 1.16 -7.52
CA THR A 560 -9.62 0.66 -8.90
C THR A 560 -10.80 1.23 -9.68
N ALA A 561 -11.93 1.50 -9.01
CA ALA A 561 -13.14 2.02 -9.64
C ALA A 561 -12.91 3.34 -10.38
N LYS A 562 -12.01 4.21 -9.89
CA LYS A 562 -11.70 5.51 -10.52
C LYS A 562 -11.22 5.43 -11.97
N TYR A 563 -10.70 4.28 -12.42
CA TYR A 563 -10.25 4.08 -13.81
C TYR A 563 -11.37 3.61 -14.74
N LEU A 564 -12.54 3.24 -14.22
CA LEU A 564 -13.70 2.85 -15.03
C LEU A 564 -14.17 4.04 -15.88
N LYS A 565 -14.42 3.77 -17.17
CA LYS A 565 -15.03 4.75 -18.08
C LYS A 565 -16.41 4.33 -18.59
N SER A 566 -16.70 3.03 -18.59
CA SER A 566 -17.96 2.44 -19.04
C SER A 566 -18.48 1.44 -17.99
N ALA A 567 -19.64 1.73 -17.40
CA ALA A 567 -20.27 0.83 -16.43
C ALA A 567 -21.78 0.71 -16.62
N MET A 568 -22.29 -0.46 -16.28
CA MET A 568 -23.71 -0.75 -16.19
C MET A 568 -24.06 -1.25 -14.79
N LEU A 569 -24.97 -0.56 -14.12
CA LEU A 569 -25.49 -0.93 -12.80
C LEU A 569 -26.88 -1.52 -12.97
N LEU A 570 -27.00 -2.81 -12.70
CA LEU A 570 -28.23 -3.60 -12.80
C LEU A 570 -28.76 -3.85 -11.39
N PHE A 571 -29.73 -3.07 -10.94
CA PHE A 571 -30.32 -3.24 -9.62
C PHE A 571 -31.55 -4.12 -9.68
N ALA A 572 -31.50 -5.29 -9.03
CA ALA A 572 -32.61 -6.23 -9.00
C ALA A 572 -33.18 -6.38 -7.58
N PHE A 573 -34.50 -6.21 -7.44
CA PHE A 573 -35.18 -6.24 -6.14
C PHE A 573 -36.64 -6.73 -6.25
N PRO A 574 -37.20 -7.47 -5.28
CA PRO A 574 -38.62 -7.86 -5.29
C PRO A 574 -39.63 -6.71 -5.47
N ILE A 575 -40.74 -6.92 -6.21
CA ILE A 575 -41.81 -5.92 -6.43
C ILE A 575 -42.49 -5.48 -5.12
N SER A 576 -42.54 -6.36 -4.11
CA SER A 576 -43.10 -6.06 -2.79
C SER A 576 -42.00 -6.21 -1.74
N LEU A 577 -41.46 -5.06 -1.31
CA LEU A 577 -40.46 -4.97 -0.24
C LEU A 577 -41.13 -4.49 1.05
N GLY A 578 -40.88 -5.20 2.15
CA GLY A 578 -41.14 -4.67 3.48
C GLY A 578 -40.07 -3.64 3.86
N SER A 579 -40.30 -2.92 4.97
CA SER A 579 -39.36 -1.89 5.44
C SER A 579 -37.94 -2.42 5.67
N LYS A 580 -37.79 -3.71 6.03
CA LYS A 580 -36.50 -4.36 6.26
C LYS A 580 -35.74 -4.57 4.94
N GLU A 581 -36.43 -5.07 3.92
CA GLU A 581 -35.85 -5.34 2.61
C GLU A 581 -35.49 -4.04 1.88
N VAL A 582 -36.27 -2.96 2.09
CA VAL A 582 -35.92 -1.61 1.62
C VAL A 582 -34.62 -1.11 2.28
N GLY A 583 -34.44 -1.33 3.59
CA GLY A 583 -33.21 -0.97 4.29
C GLY A 583 -31.98 -1.72 3.74
N GLN A 584 -32.12 -3.03 3.50
CA GLN A 584 -31.05 -3.84 2.92
C GLN A 584 -30.68 -3.39 1.49
N LEU A 585 -31.67 -3.03 0.68
CA LEU A 585 -31.45 -2.46 -0.65
C LEU A 585 -30.70 -1.14 -0.55
N ALA A 586 -31.12 -0.23 0.34
CA ALA A 586 -30.46 1.06 0.54
C ALA A 586 -29.00 0.90 0.96
N ASP A 587 -28.69 -0.05 1.84
CA ASP A 587 -27.32 -0.35 2.28
C ASP A 587 -26.42 -0.82 1.13
N VAL A 588 -26.94 -1.74 0.29
CA VAL A 588 -26.19 -2.26 -0.86
C VAL A 588 -25.94 -1.15 -1.89
N VAL A 589 -26.96 -0.34 -2.18
CA VAL A 589 -26.84 0.80 -3.10
C VAL A 589 -25.86 1.85 -2.56
N ALA A 590 -25.91 2.18 -1.27
CA ALA A 590 -24.99 3.13 -0.65
C ALA A 590 -23.52 2.65 -0.71
N ARG A 591 -23.27 1.35 -0.50
CA ARG A 591 -21.92 0.80 -0.67
C ARG A 591 -21.44 0.89 -2.12
N ALA A 592 -22.28 0.52 -3.09
CA ALA A 592 -21.95 0.62 -4.50
C ALA A 592 -21.65 2.07 -4.91
N ALA A 593 -22.48 3.02 -4.48
CA ALA A 593 -22.31 4.44 -4.76
C ALA A 593 -20.98 4.99 -4.20
N ARG A 594 -20.65 4.69 -2.93
CA ARG A 594 -19.37 5.10 -2.32
C ARG A 594 -18.16 4.58 -3.10
N MET A 595 -18.22 3.34 -3.58
CA MET A 595 -17.12 2.77 -4.35
C MET A 595 -16.92 3.46 -5.70
N LEU A 596 -17.97 4.08 -6.26
CA LEU A 596 -17.96 4.70 -7.58
C LEU A 596 -17.90 6.23 -7.54
N GLU A 597 -18.00 6.87 -6.38
CA GLU A 597 -18.15 8.33 -6.24
C GLU A 597 -16.98 9.13 -6.85
N SER A 598 -15.75 8.59 -6.80
CA SER A 598 -14.55 9.20 -7.38
C SER A 598 -14.40 8.97 -8.89
N THR A 599 -15.38 8.32 -9.53
CA THR A 599 -15.31 7.91 -10.93
C THR A 599 -16.10 8.85 -11.80
N THR A 600 -15.49 9.32 -12.89
CA THR A 600 -16.18 10.05 -13.96
C THR A 600 -16.39 9.14 -15.16
N PHE A 601 -17.64 8.73 -15.37
CA PHE A 601 -18.02 7.82 -16.44
C PHE A 601 -18.21 8.56 -17.77
N SER A 602 -17.59 8.05 -18.82
CA SER A 602 -17.93 8.42 -20.19
C SER A 602 -19.30 7.87 -20.58
N LYS A 603 -19.62 6.66 -20.10
CA LYS A 603 -20.90 5.98 -20.32
C LYS A 603 -21.33 5.30 -19.02
N LEU A 604 -22.48 5.66 -18.49
CA LEU A 604 -23.06 5.04 -17.31
C LEU A 604 -24.50 4.64 -17.60
N GLN A 605 -24.83 3.38 -17.40
CA GLN A 605 -26.20 2.88 -17.51
C GLN A 605 -26.67 2.41 -16.14
N ILE A 606 -27.83 2.88 -15.69
CA ILE A 606 -28.47 2.48 -14.43
C ILE A 606 -29.83 1.89 -14.76
N HIS A 607 -30.03 0.64 -14.38
CA HIS A 607 -31.26 -0.09 -14.64
C HIS A 607 -31.84 -0.58 -13.32
N LEU A 608 -33.09 -0.20 -13.04
CA LEU A 608 -33.81 -0.63 -11.84
C LEU A 608 -34.86 -1.66 -12.22
N GLN A 609 -34.70 -2.90 -11.78
CA GLN A 609 -35.58 -4.01 -12.14
C GLN A 609 -36.28 -4.55 -10.90
N ALA A 610 -37.61 -4.59 -10.97
CA ALA A 610 -38.41 -5.20 -9.93
C ALA A 610 -38.74 -6.66 -10.29
N LEU A 611 -38.51 -7.58 -9.36
CA LEU A 611 -38.69 -9.02 -9.52
C LEU A 611 -40.11 -9.44 -9.12
N GLY A 612 -40.83 -10.09 -10.04
CA GLY A 612 -42.13 -10.70 -9.78
C GLY A 612 -42.04 -11.95 -8.90
N ARG A 613 -43.11 -12.28 -8.19
CA ARG A 613 -43.17 -13.50 -7.37
C ARG A 613 -43.83 -14.63 -8.17
N MET A 614 -43.06 -15.57 -8.67
CA MET A 614 -43.59 -16.85 -9.14
C MET A 614 -43.40 -17.90 -8.03
N ASN A 615 -44.47 -18.27 -7.31
CA ASN A 615 -44.50 -19.23 -6.18
C ASN A 615 -43.93 -18.77 -4.80
N LYS A 616 -43.68 -19.73 -3.88
CA LYS A 616 -43.19 -19.52 -2.50
C LYS A 616 -41.72 -19.12 -2.42
N MET A 617 -40.99 -19.13 -3.53
CA MET A 617 -39.65 -18.57 -3.67
C MET A 617 -39.75 -17.31 -4.55
N TYR A 618 -38.87 -16.33 -4.33
CA TYR A 618 -38.67 -15.26 -5.29
C TYR A 618 -37.88 -15.86 -6.45
N ASP A 619 -38.58 -16.57 -7.34
CA ASP A 619 -37.99 -17.12 -8.55
C ASP A 619 -37.75 -16.00 -9.55
N THR A 620 -36.70 -16.22 -10.31
CA THR A 620 -35.92 -15.23 -11.02
C THR A 620 -36.67 -14.61 -12.17
N ILE A 621 -36.48 -13.30 -12.40
CA ILE A 621 -36.75 -12.77 -13.74
C ILE A 621 -35.65 -13.31 -14.65
N LEU A 622 -36.07 -14.11 -15.63
CA LEU A 622 -35.34 -14.33 -16.86
C LEU A 622 -35.02 -12.96 -17.45
N VAL A 623 -33.74 -12.57 -17.45
CA VAL A 623 -33.29 -11.53 -18.36
C VAL A 623 -33.48 -12.14 -19.76
N ASP A 624 -34.62 -11.85 -20.39
CA ASP A 624 -35.06 -12.51 -21.63
C ASP A 624 -33.96 -12.41 -22.69
N SER A 625 -33.27 -11.25 -22.76
CA SER A 625 -32.02 -11.10 -23.50
C SER A 625 -31.10 -10.06 -22.86
N LEU A 626 -29.80 -10.37 -22.87
CA LEU A 626 -28.73 -9.38 -22.74
C LEU A 626 -28.27 -9.10 -24.17
N ASP A 627 -28.95 -8.16 -24.85
CA ASP A 627 -28.52 -7.79 -26.19
C ASP A 627 -27.14 -7.12 -26.12
N VAL A 628 -26.11 -7.80 -26.63
CA VAL A 628 -24.76 -7.25 -26.77
C VAL A 628 -24.58 -6.86 -28.23
N ASP A 629 -24.87 -5.61 -28.55
CA ASP A 629 -24.65 -5.07 -29.89
C ASP A 629 -23.23 -4.47 -29.99
N PHE A 630 -22.32 -5.18 -30.65
CA PHE A 630 -20.95 -4.69 -30.85
C PHE A 630 -20.89 -3.79 -32.07
N CYS A 631 -21.06 -2.49 -31.85
CA CYS A 631 -20.81 -1.51 -32.89
C CYS A 631 -19.32 -1.17 -32.90
N GLU A 632 -18.59 -1.59 -33.94
CA GLU A 632 -17.13 -1.40 -34.14
C GLU A 632 -16.66 0.06 -33.94
N THR A 633 -17.56 1.04 -34.11
CA THR A 633 -17.25 2.46 -33.97
C THR A 633 -17.40 3.00 -32.55
N THR A 634 -18.10 2.29 -31.65
CA THR A 634 -18.42 2.82 -30.31
C THR A 634 -18.00 1.94 -29.13
N ASN A 635 -17.64 0.66 -29.35
CA ASN A 635 -17.26 -0.30 -28.30
C ASN A 635 -18.27 -0.34 -27.13
N VAL A 636 -19.57 -0.19 -27.42
CA VAL A 636 -20.62 -0.14 -26.39
C VAL A 636 -21.34 -1.45 -26.30
N ILE A 637 -21.57 -1.91 -25.08
CA ILE A 637 -22.56 -2.95 -24.78
C ILE A 637 -23.86 -2.25 -24.42
N GLN A 638 -24.89 -2.43 -25.23
CA GLN A 638 -26.22 -1.88 -24.97
C GLN A 638 -27.19 -2.97 -24.51
N VAL A 639 -27.24 -3.19 -23.22
CA VAL A 639 -28.19 -4.13 -22.64
C VAL A 639 -29.60 -3.52 -22.65
N LYS A 640 -30.51 -4.15 -23.38
CA LYS A 640 -31.94 -3.83 -23.35
C LYS A 640 -32.66 -4.86 -22.48
N LEU A 641 -33.07 -4.45 -21.29
CA LEU A 641 -33.98 -5.24 -20.46
C LEU A 641 -35.43 -4.97 -20.92
N ARG A 642 -36.14 -5.99 -21.39
CA ARG A 642 -37.59 -5.92 -21.67
C ARG A 642 -38.36 -6.77 -20.68
N ASP A 643 -39.17 -6.14 -19.83
CA ASP A 643 -40.37 -6.77 -19.30
C ASP A 643 -41.57 -5.93 -19.77
N LEU A 644 -42.23 -6.39 -20.84
CA LEU A 644 -43.36 -5.69 -21.46
C LEU A 644 -44.60 -5.61 -20.55
N LYS A 645 -44.60 -6.27 -19.39
CA LYS A 645 -45.77 -6.36 -18.49
C LYS A 645 -45.63 -5.48 -17.24
N VAL A 646 -44.51 -4.81 -17.04
CA VAL A 646 -44.22 -4.05 -15.82
C VAL A 646 -44.35 -2.55 -16.09
N VAL A 647 -45.42 -1.93 -15.57
CA VAL A 647 -45.68 -0.50 -15.69
C VAL A 647 -44.97 0.25 -14.55
N PRO A 648 -44.11 1.25 -14.84
CA PRO A 648 -43.49 2.07 -13.82
C PRO A 648 -44.51 2.77 -12.91
N PRO A 649 -44.24 2.94 -11.61
CA PRO A 649 -45.13 3.67 -10.72
C PRO A 649 -45.25 5.13 -11.17
N SER A 650 -46.47 5.66 -11.19
CA SER A 650 -46.78 7.01 -11.68
C SER A 650 -46.41 8.15 -10.72
N SER A 651 -45.87 7.86 -9.52
CA SER A 651 -45.47 8.89 -8.55
C SER A 651 -44.28 8.48 -7.67
N ARG A 652 -43.52 9.49 -7.23
CA ARG A 652 -42.32 9.43 -6.37
C ARG A 652 -42.51 8.79 -4.98
N SER A 653 -43.73 8.42 -4.59
CA SER A 653 -44.10 8.09 -3.19
C SER A 653 -43.74 6.67 -2.74
N ASN A 654 -42.81 5.98 -3.40
CA ASN A 654 -42.40 4.62 -3.03
C ASN A 654 -41.11 4.64 -2.19
N LYS A 655 -41.15 4.08 -0.95
CA LYS A 655 -39.98 3.91 -0.05
C LYS A 655 -38.77 3.26 -0.76
N VAL A 656 -39.04 2.43 -1.77
CA VAL A 656 -38.02 1.76 -2.60
C VAL A 656 -37.19 2.75 -3.42
N GLN A 657 -37.78 3.83 -3.94
CA GLN A 657 -37.05 4.82 -4.75
C GLN A 657 -36.02 5.59 -3.91
N ARG A 658 -36.34 5.89 -2.64
CA ARG A 658 -35.40 6.55 -1.73
C ARG A 658 -34.14 5.72 -1.44
N ALA A 659 -34.21 4.38 -1.57
CA ALA A 659 -33.04 3.52 -1.44
C ALA A 659 -31.96 3.83 -2.51
N PHE A 660 -32.33 4.51 -3.60
CA PHE A 660 -31.44 4.86 -4.71
C PHE A 660 -30.89 6.29 -4.66
N GLU A 661 -31.27 7.12 -3.68
CA GLU A 661 -30.69 8.46 -3.47
C GLU A 661 -29.15 8.49 -3.40
N PRO A 662 -28.43 7.48 -2.87
CA PRO A 662 -26.97 7.49 -2.90
C PRO A 662 -26.37 7.57 -4.31
N LEU A 663 -27.10 7.16 -5.35
CA LEU A 663 -26.65 7.24 -6.75
C LEU A 663 -26.53 8.68 -7.26
N LEU A 664 -27.17 9.67 -6.60
CA LEU A 664 -27.07 11.09 -6.95
C LEU A 664 -25.64 11.64 -6.84
N LYS A 665 -24.72 10.92 -6.20
CA LYS A 665 -23.31 11.30 -6.04
C LYS A 665 -22.41 10.84 -7.18
N LEU A 666 -22.95 10.11 -8.16
CA LEU A 666 -22.17 9.62 -9.30
C LEU A 666 -21.93 10.73 -10.32
N ASN A 667 -20.91 10.54 -11.16
CA ASN A 667 -20.52 11.52 -12.17
C ASN A 667 -20.45 10.86 -13.55
N ALA A 668 -21.26 11.30 -14.51
CA ALA A 668 -21.32 10.74 -15.87
C ALA A 668 -21.60 11.82 -16.93
N PHE A 669 -21.02 11.68 -18.13
CA PHE A 669 -21.33 12.60 -19.24
C PHE A 669 -22.65 12.28 -19.95
N GLU A 670 -22.96 10.99 -20.12
CA GLU A 670 -24.16 10.52 -20.81
C GLU A 670 -24.82 9.39 -20.01
N PRO A 671 -25.45 9.70 -18.85
CA PRO A 671 -26.15 8.69 -18.08
C PRO A 671 -27.45 8.24 -18.79
N VAL A 672 -27.64 6.93 -18.86
CA VAL A 672 -28.89 6.29 -19.29
C VAL A 672 -29.54 5.65 -18.09
N ILE A 673 -30.80 6.01 -17.83
CA ILE A 673 -31.55 5.52 -16.68
C ILE A 673 -32.84 4.88 -17.19
N SER A 674 -33.11 3.65 -16.76
CA SER A 674 -34.33 2.94 -17.17
C SER A 674 -34.79 1.92 -16.13
N GLY A 675 -36.03 1.42 -16.28
CA GLY A 675 -36.62 0.40 -15.40
C GLY A 675 -37.80 0.91 -14.55
N LEU A 676 -38.14 0.18 -13.47
CA LEU A 676 -39.30 0.42 -12.62
C LEU A 676 -39.06 1.61 -11.66
N MET A 677 -39.08 2.83 -12.20
CA MET A 677 -39.04 4.06 -11.41
C MET A 677 -39.96 5.13 -11.99
N ALA A 678 -40.36 6.08 -11.16
CA ALA A 678 -41.14 7.22 -11.62
C ALA A 678 -40.28 8.11 -12.54
N GLU A 679 -40.88 8.62 -13.61
CA GLU A 679 -40.15 9.40 -14.64
C GLU A 679 -39.47 10.65 -14.05
N ASP A 680 -40.09 11.28 -13.05
CA ASP A 680 -39.54 12.43 -12.34
C ASP A 680 -38.26 12.07 -11.56
N PHE A 681 -38.24 10.92 -10.90
CA PHE A 681 -37.06 10.42 -10.19
C PHE A 681 -35.94 9.98 -11.14
N ALA A 682 -36.29 9.35 -12.27
CA ALA A 682 -35.32 9.02 -13.31
C ALA A 682 -34.64 10.29 -13.85
N GLN A 683 -35.43 11.33 -14.11
CA GLN A 683 -34.93 12.61 -14.57
C GLN A 683 -34.07 13.30 -13.50
N GLU A 684 -34.47 13.25 -12.23
CA GLU A 684 -33.69 13.79 -11.10
C GLU A 684 -32.31 13.14 -10.99
N ILE A 685 -32.22 11.80 -11.05
CA ILE A 685 -30.93 11.12 -11.03
C ILE A 685 -30.10 11.56 -12.24
N LYS A 686 -30.71 11.60 -13.43
CA LYS A 686 -30.03 12.01 -14.65
C LYS A 686 -29.43 13.40 -14.51
N ASP A 687 -30.20 14.37 -14.02
CA ASP A 687 -29.79 15.76 -13.89
C ASP A 687 -28.68 15.93 -12.85
N ASN A 688 -28.73 15.21 -11.73
CA ASN A 688 -27.72 15.31 -10.67
C ASN A 688 -26.38 14.70 -11.07
N ILE A 689 -26.39 13.56 -11.79
CA ILE A 689 -25.15 12.86 -12.12
C ILE A 689 -24.54 13.32 -13.46
N THR A 690 -25.28 14.11 -14.25
CA THR A 690 -24.78 14.60 -15.54
C THR A 690 -23.73 15.70 -15.32
N VAL A 691 -22.49 15.41 -15.71
CA VAL A 691 -21.40 16.39 -15.73
C VAL A 691 -21.35 17.07 -17.08
N ALA A 692 -21.31 18.41 -17.10
CA ALA A 692 -21.12 19.16 -18.33
C ALA A 692 -19.77 18.81 -18.97
N ARG A 693 -19.74 18.59 -20.29
CA ARG A 693 -18.48 18.54 -21.05
C ARG A 693 -17.87 19.94 -21.04
N THR A 694 -16.95 20.21 -20.12
CA THR A 694 -16.09 21.40 -20.24
C THR A 694 -15.24 21.24 -21.50
N GLY A 695 -15.25 22.28 -22.35
CA GLY A 695 -14.71 22.25 -23.71
C GLY A 695 -13.31 21.66 -23.84
N ALA A 696 -13.12 20.95 -24.96
CA ALA A 696 -11.85 20.40 -25.44
C ALA A 696 -10.82 21.48 -25.77
#